data_AF-A0A1L0GIY5-F1
#
_entry.id   AF-A0A1L0GIY5-F1
#
_cell.length_a   1.000
_cell.length_b   1.000
_cell.length_c   1.000
_cell.angle_alpha   90.00
_cell.angle_beta   90.00
_cell.angle_gamma   90.00
#
_symmetry.space_group_name_H-M   'P 1'
#
loop_
_entity.id
_entity.type
_entity.pdbx_description
1 polymer ?
#
loop_
_entity_poly.entity_id
_entity_poly.type
_entity_poly.pdbx_seq_one_letter_code
_entity_poly.pdbx_strand_id
1 'polypeptide(L)'
;MSSISDRIKELSIFRSFFSQDEVTMVINGRSQLIVASSNVVKTSLVTDKHNSYKVFQSSTNEFNVVDVSFNESGNLLALIGLRSVTICDTRSLPRFDGQSSHWEPFNFQIGPFDSDIKSVLWHPVNRLSSELVILTETEILLYDAVISFSSPMLILKLMDYEQLKGQKVESISFGSKDNFAGSITLYLTTSQGEVFAIYPFVYEGSKITAKKSLVVLFIRESIEALDAVQNSFPPVALVNDAHVLALRQHCSFAQDLEYQLRSPSNSALESDDIITLTHRGEDFGHVLQGPLAVIGQVPEIIQIRSGEDVAVMAAVHSEKSKAVFTHLAQLQPLIMGWKNPQQLLNPPVEPIKSEKRKEEKYSKPRRGFGYIVDSGSESEDEDVEYLKSLVDYKEDMEIYKIKTELLTYFKTNFNKLSVLAVDETSMNHDLSRRMYFRNVDGEKLLCGRDGQVLLVDVLDAIKLIFTDDRQYEPKYKMTHASSKANCFAYFNDTLEGLGEYAIAFSPGSPVDMILFEAPADKVSSVVLDPELPLKFSEETFESGFLTAEMSSILESVSTKPIHKVSSFNPEDTASMSQILEVTDTVAERTSELLKFMLALQLKVCTQLEVLRIQVDDLNHINESSESSDDFTKNNTKIEELTERQAKLLEKAKRIKGSVSERFENMKLSLNLPLSAAEKDWFREINHLNKVVNIGDKDDKCLIELIKSLKLEVLEFSNNMKKETTTSNKLTNTIEHFSLSNELVRLRQFLISESKQIESIKKQAEMCNLK
;
A
#
# COMPACT_ATOMS: atom_id res chain seq x y z
N MET A 1 -14.00 -30.90 -38.25
CA MET A 1 -14.12 -30.64 -36.80
C MET A 1 -14.83 -29.31 -36.68
N SER A 2 -15.84 -29.17 -35.81
CA SER A 2 -16.42 -27.85 -35.53
C SER A 2 -15.37 -27.00 -34.82
N SER A 3 -15.19 -25.77 -35.27
CA SER A 3 -14.35 -24.77 -34.60
C SER A 3 -14.85 -24.56 -33.17
N ILE A 4 -13.96 -24.23 -32.23
CA ILE A 4 -14.35 -23.68 -30.91
C ILE A 4 -15.45 -22.61 -31.04
N SER A 5 -15.43 -21.79 -32.12
CA SER A 5 -16.43 -20.76 -32.37
C SER A 5 -17.86 -21.27 -32.56
N ASP A 6 -18.04 -22.45 -33.16
CA ASP A 6 -19.37 -23.04 -33.34
C ASP A 6 -19.81 -23.74 -32.06
N ARG A 7 -18.87 -24.33 -31.32
CA ARG A 7 -19.14 -24.98 -30.03
C ARG A 7 -19.57 -23.99 -28.95
N ILE A 8 -18.93 -22.82 -28.86
CA ILE A 8 -19.33 -21.77 -27.89
C ILE A 8 -20.76 -21.30 -28.17
N LYS A 9 -21.16 -21.15 -29.43
CA LYS A 9 -22.55 -20.83 -29.82
C LYS A 9 -23.55 -21.92 -29.45
N GLU A 10 -23.12 -23.17 -29.39
CA GLU A 10 -23.91 -24.32 -28.97
C GLU A 10 -23.90 -24.57 -27.45
N LEU A 11 -23.16 -23.77 -26.66
CA LEU A 11 -23.12 -23.95 -25.21
C LEU A 11 -24.48 -23.69 -24.57
N SER A 12 -24.95 -24.67 -23.81
CA SER A 12 -26.25 -24.66 -23.14
C SER A 12 -26.40 -23.54 -22.08
N ILE A 13 -25.30 -22.95 -21.63
CA ILE A 13 -25.25 -21.79 -20.72
C ILE A 13 -26.05 -20.58 -21.26
N PHE A 14 -25.98 -20.31 -22.57
CA PHE A 14 -26.60 -19.15 -23.22
C PHE A 14 -28.11 -19.25 -23.42
N ARG A 15 -28.74 -20.38 -23.08
CA ARG A 15 -30.20 -20.51 -23.16
C ARG A 15 -30.87 -19.74 -22.02
N SER A 16 -31.28 -18.50 -22.25
CA SER A 16 -32.12 -17.74 -21.31
C SER A 16 -33.55 -18.30 -21.32
N PHE A 17 -34.21 -18.30 -20.16
CA PHE A 17 -35.62 -18.71 -20.04
C PHE A 17 -36.58 -17.53 -20.25
N PHE A 18 -36.08 -16.31 -20.08
CA PHE A 18 -36.79 -15.06 -20.28
C PHE A 18 -36.07 -14.22 -21.36
N SER A 19 -36.83 -13.39 -22.07
CA SER A 19 -36.38 -12.61 -23.23
C SER A 19 -36.22 -11.11 -22.95
N GLN A 20 -36.43 -10.68 -21.70
CA GLN A 20 -36.40 -9.28 -21.29
C GLN A 20 -35.39 -8.98 -20.16
N ASP A 21 -34.73 -10.01 -19.62
CA ASP A 21 -33.81 -9.87 -18.48
C ASP A 21 -32.52 -9.16 -18.90
N GLU A 22 -31.95 -8.37 -18.00
CA GLU A 22 -30.56 -7.92 -18.13
C GLU A 22 -29.63 -9.11 -17.88
N VAL A 23 -28.60 -9.24 -18.72
CA VAL A 23 -27.63 -10.34 -18.68
C VAL A 23 -26.23 -9.77 -18.68
N THR A 24 -25.42 -10.22 -17.73
CA THR A 24 -23.99 -9.92 -17.66
C THR A 24 -23.15 -11.20 -17.74
N MET A 25 -21.93 -11.06 -18.24
CA MET A 25 -21.06 -12.17 -18.58
C MET A 25 -19.62 -11.80 -18.27
N VAL A 26 -18.89 -12.72 -17.64
CA VAL A 26 -17.47 -12.55 -17.32
C VAL A 26 -16.76 -13.89 -17.53
N ILE A 27 -15.50 -13.82 -17.96
CA ILE A 27 -14.63 -14.99 -18.09
C ILE A 27 -13.58 -14.91 -16.97
N ASN A 28 -13.42 -15.99 -16.22
CA ASN A 28 -12.34 -16.12 -15.24
C ASN A 28 -11.12 -16.76 -15.91
N GLY A 29 -10.04 -16.00 -16.01
CA GLY A 29 -8.84 -16.41 -16.73
C GLY A 29 -9.15 -16.82 -18.17
N ARG A 30 -8.74 -18.04 -18.55
CA ARG A 30 -8.76 -18.51 -19.95
C ARG A 30 -9.79 -19.59 -20.28
N SER A 31 -10.63 -20.01 -19.32
CA SER A 31 -11.49 -21.20 -19.54
C SER A 31 -12.80 -21.27 -18.78
N GLN A 32 -13.06 -20.46 -17.75
CA GLN A 32 -14.34 -20.51 -17.04
C GLN A 32 -15.24 -19.35 -17.46
N LEU A 33 -16.40 -19.68 -18.01
CA LEU A 33 -17.42 -18.72 -18.41
C LEU A 33 -18.51 -18.63 -17.34
N ILE A 34 -18.82 -17.41 -16.89
CA ILE A 34 -19.94 -17.12 -16.00
C ILE A 34 -20.92 -16.18 -16.69
N VAL A 35 -22.20 -16.53 -16.65
CA VAL A 35 -23.31 -15.74 -17.19
C VAL A 35 -24.35 -15.57 -16.09
N ALA A 36 -24.63 -14.33 -15.70
CA ALA A 36 -25.68 -13.97 -14.77
C ALA A 36 -26.90 -13.42 -15.51
N SER A 37 -28.09 -13.89 -15.15
CA SER A 37 -29.39 -13.47 -15.68
C SER A 37 -30.35 -13.38 -14.51
N SER A 38 -30.80 -12.17 -14.18
CA SER A 38 -31.61 -11.92 -12.98
C SER A 38 -30.97 -12.47 -11.70
N ASN A 39 -31.65 -13.38 -10.97
CA ASN A 39 -31.13 -13.99 -9.74
C ASN A 39 -30.38 -15.32 -9.98
N VAL A 40 -30.17 -15.70 -11.25
CA VAL A 40 -29.59 -16.98 -11.66
C VAL A 40 -28.21 -16.77 -12.28
N VAL A 41 -27.19 -17.36 -11.68
CA VAL A 41 -25.81 -17.36 -12.18
C VAL A 41 -25.47 -18.76 -12.70
N LYS A 42 -25.04 -18.83 -13.95
CA LYS A 42 -24.60 -20.07 -14.57
C LYS A 42 -23.08 -20.04 -14.75
N THR A 43 -22.42 -21.15 -14.49
CA THR A 43 -20.99 -21.35 -14.76
C THR A 43 -20.77 -22.56 -15.66
N SER A 44 -19.87 -22.46 -16.62
CA SER A 44 -19.47 -23.55 -17.52
C SER A 44 -17.97 -23.47 -17.80
N LEU A 45 -17.33 -24.61 -18.07
CA LEU A 45 -15.93 -24.67 -18.46
C LEU A 45 -15.81 -24.81 -19.98
N VAL A 46 -15.11 -23.88 -20.63
CA VAL A 46 -14.80 -23.91 -22.07
C VAL A 46 -13.71 -24.95 -22.31
N THR A 47 -14.12 -26.20 -22.50
CA THR A 47 -13.23 -27.34 -22.80
C THR A 47 -13.87 -28.29 -23.81
N ASP A 48 -13.05 -29.04 -24.55
CA ASP A 48 -13.48 -29.95 -25.63
C ASP A 48 -14.48 -31.06 -25.23
N LYS A 49 -14.65 -31.32 -23.92
CA LYS A 49 -15.30 -32.55 -23.42
C LYS A 49 -16.63 -32.32 -22.70
N HIS A 50 -16.99 -31.09 -22.33
CA HIS A 50 -18.13 -30.82 -21.45
C HIS A 50 -18.99 -29.65 -21.94
N ASN A 51 -20.23 -29.93 -22.37
CA ASN A 51 -21.30 -28.94 -22.57
C ASN A 51 -22.25 -28.91 -21.35
N SER A 52 -21.71 -29.12 -20.15
CA SER A 52 -22.44 -29.04 -18.89
C SER A 52 -22.22 -27.68 -18.23
N TYR A 53 -23.31 -27.02 -17.86
CA TYR A 53 -23.29 -25.85 -16.99
C TYR A 53 -23.79 -26.24 -15.60
N LYS A 54 -23.34 -25.51 -14.58
CA LYS A 54 -23.95 -25.53 -13.25
C LYS A 54 -24.64 -24.22 -12.96
N VAL A 55 -25.67 -24.27 -12.13
CA VAL A 55 -26.51 -23.14 -11.75
C VAL A 55 -26.38 -22.85 -10.27
N PHE A 56 -25.92 -21.65 -9.96
CA PHE A 56 -26.09 -21.02 -8.66
C PHE A 56 -27.30 -20.09 -8.73
N GLN A 57 -28.15 -20.14 -7.71
CA GLN A 57 -29.23 -19.17 -7.50
C GLN A 57 -28.94 -18.48 -6.18
N SER A 58 -29.00 -17.14 -6.17
CA SER A 58 -28.83 -16.40 -4.91
C SER A 58 -29.90 -16.82 -3.90
N SER A 59 -29.53 -16.87 -2.63
CA SER A 59 -30.45 -17.28 -1.54
C SER A 59 -31.62 -16.29 -1.34
N THR A 60 -31.50 -15.07 -1.87
CA THR A 60 -32.53 -14.04 -1.88
C THR A 60 -33.18 -13.90 -3.26
N ASN A 61 -34.49 -14.20 -3.36
CA ASN A 61 -35.24 -14.14 -4.62
C ASN A 61 -35.39 -12.71 -5.19
N GLU A 62 -35.21 -11.67 -4.38
CA GLU A 62 -35.28 -10.26 -4.79
C GLU A 62 -33.95 -9.73 -5.36
N PHE A 63 -32.88 -10.53 -5.33
CA PHE A 63 -31.56 -10.12 -5.78
C PHE A 63 -31.41 -10.25 -7.31
N ASN A 64 -31.66 -9.15 -8.02
CA ASN A 64 -31.36 -9.01 -9.45
C ASN A 64 -29.89 -8.61 -9.65
N VAL A 65 -29.11 -9.43 -10.36
CA VAL A 65 -27.70 -9.15 -10.71
C VAL A 65 -27.65 -8.17 -11.87
N VAL A 66 -27.17 -6.97 -11.59
CA VAL A 66 -26.93 -5.90 -12.57
C VAL A 66 -25.53 -6.02 -13.18
N ASP A 67 -24.54 -6.43 -12.39
CA ASP A 67 -23.16 -6.58 -12.86
C ASP A 67 -22.36 -7.66 -12.10
N VAL A 68 -21.21 -8.07 -12.64
CA VAL A 68 -20.38 -9.14 -12.09
C VAL A 68 -18.88 -8.79 -12.22
N SER A 69 -18.10 -8.92 -11.15
CA SER A 69 -16.66 -8.61 -11.16
C SER A 69 -15.82 -9.62 -10.36
N PHE A 70 -14.76 -10.15 -10.98
CA PHE A 70 -13.77 -10.99 -10.29
C PHE A 70 -12.74 -10.14 -9.55
N ASN A 71 -12.24 -10.66 -8.43
CA ASN A 71 -11.00 -10.15 -7.85
C ASN A 71 -9.80 -10.57 -8.70
N GLU A 72 -8.66 -9.89 -8.52
CA GLU A 72 -7.47 -10.07 -9.37
C GLU A 72 -6.89 -11.49 -9.32
N SER A 73 -7.10 -12.22 -8.22
CA SER A 73 -6.65 -13.60 -8.08
C SER A 73 -7.64 -14.65 -8.61
N GLY A 74 -8.80 -14.22 -9.14
CA GLY A 74 -9.84 -15.10 -9.69
C GLY A 74 -10.56 -15.98 -8.67
N ASN A 75 -10.32 -15.75 -7.38
CA ASN A 75 -10.76 -16.54 -6.23
C ASN A 75 -12.07 -16.05 -5.59
N LEU A 76 -12.41 -14.77 -5.78
CA LEU A 76 -13.64 -14.16 -5.30
C LEU A 76 -14.39 -13.53 -6.47
N LEU A 77 -15.71 -13.73 -6.48
CA LEU A 77 -16.62 -13.20 -7.48
C LEU A 77 -17.64 -12.29 -6.78
N ALA A 78 -17.62 -11.00 -7.09
CA ALA A 78 -18.67 -10.07 -6.69
C ALA A 78 -19.82 -10.13 -7.70
N LEU A 79 -21.00 -10.55 -7.24
CA LEU A 79 -22.27 -10.37 -7.94
C LEU A 79 -22.88 -9.07 -7.41
N ILE A 80 -23.13 -8.11 -8.30
CA ILE A 80 -23.52 -6.75 -7.95
C ILE A 80 -25.00 -6.59 -8.32
N GLY A 81 -25.85 -6.34 -7.33
CA GLY A 81 -27.25 -5.95 -7.56
C GLY A 81 -27.44 -4.45 -7.43
N LEU A 82 -28.70 -4.00 -7.46
CA LEU A 82 -29.04 -2.57 -7.33
C LEU A 82 -28.67 -1.98 -5.96
N ARG A 83 -28.81 -2.76 -4.86
CA ARG A 83 -28.65 -2.30 -3.47
C ARG A 83 -27.91 -3.27 -2.55
N SER A 84 -27.30 -4.31 -3.09
CA SER A 84 -26.45 -5.22 -2.32
C SER A 84 -25.41 -5.87 -3.23
N VAL A 85 -24.34 -6.40 -2.64
CA VAL A 85 -23.33 -7.18 -3.36
C VAL A 85 -23.26 -8.55 -2.72
N THR A 86 -23.37 -9.62 -3.49
CA THR A 86 -23.14 -10.99 -3.02
C THR A 86 -21.78 -11.45 -3.50
N ILE A 87 -20.85 -11.72 -2.58
CA ILE A 87 -19.53 -12.24 -2.92
C ILE A 87 -19.56 -13.76 -2.81
N CYS A 88 -19.04 -14.46 -3.82
CA CYS A 88 -18.96 -15.91 -3.89
C CYS A 88 -17.49 -16.39 -3.95
N ASP A 89 -17.14 -17.42 -3.19
CA ASP A 89 -15.81 -18.06 -3.25
C ASP A 89 -15.75 -19.08 -4.39
N THR A 90 -14.93 -18.79 -5.41
CA THR A 90 -14.79 -19.63 -6.60
C THR A 90 -13.75 -20.73 -6.46
N ARG A 91 -12.95 -20.74 -5.39
CA ARG A 91 -12.02 -21.86 -5.07
C ARG A 91 -12.79 -23.14 -4.78
N SER A 92 -14.06 -23.01 -4.36
CA SER A 92 -15.05 -24.09 -4.31
C SER A 92 -15.53 -24.50 -5.72
N LEU A 93 -14.58 -24.73 -6.64
CA LEU A 93 -14.86 -25.06 -8.03
C LEU A 93 -15.86 -26.23 -8.13
N PRO A 94 -16.98 -26.07 -8.85
CA PRO A 94 -17.93 -27.15 -9.00
C PRO A 94 -17.28 -28.29 -9.78
N ARG A 95 -17.17 -29.47 -9.17
CA ARG A 95 -16.77 -30.69 -9.91
C ARG A 95 -17.80 -30.95 -11.02
N PHE A 96 -17.41 -30.68 -12.27
CA PHE A 96 -18.25 -30.85 -13.46
C PHE A 96 -18.55 -32.33 -13.77
N ASP A 97 -17.85 -33.26 -13.12
CA ASP A 97 -18.07 -34.72 -13.18
C ASP A 97 -19.28 -35.19 -12.34
N GLY A 98 -19.83 -34.33 -11.47
CA GLY A 98 -20.95 -34.67 -10.59
C GLY A 98 -22.33 -34.55 -11.26
N GLN A 99 -23.27 -35.44 -10.91
CA GLN A 99 -24.65 -35.42 -11.42
C GLN A 99 -25.47 -34.18 -11.00
N SER A 100 -25.00 -33.38 -10.03
CA SER A 100 -25.68 -32.15 -9.61
C SER A 100 -25.52 -31.03 -10.64
N SER A 101 -26.64 -30.56 -11.17
CA SER A 101 -26.74 -29.32 -11.97
C SER A 101 -26.62 -28.05 -11.13
N HIS A 102 -26.75 -28.16 -9.80
CA HIS A 102 -26.63 -27.03 -8.88
C HIS A 102 -25.18 -26.80 -8.44
N TRP A 103 -24.81 -25.53 -8.31
CA TRP A 103 -23.59 -25.04 -7.70
C TRP A 103 -23.99 -24.23 -6.48
N GLU A 104 -23.52 -24.65 -5.31
CA GLU A 104 -23.73 -23.96 -4.03
C GLU A 104 -22.36 -23.44 -3.55
N PRO A 105 -21.81 -22.38 -4.18
CA PRO A 105 -20.62 -21.73 -3.66
C PRO A 105 -20.90 -21.15 -2.29
N PHE A 106 -19.88 -21.13 -1.44
CA PHE A 106 -19.92 -20.27 -0.26
C PHE A 106 -20.11 -18.83 -0.71
N ASN A 107 -21.16 -18.18 -0.19
CA ASN A 107 -21.52 -16.82 -0.56
C ASN A 107 -21.98 -16.03 0.66
N PHE A 108 -21.73 -14.72 0.63
CA PHE A 108 -22.17 -13.78 1.65
C PHE A 108 -22.64 -12.49 0.99
N GLN A 109 -23.66 -11.85 1.58
CA GLN A 109 -24.28 -10.65 1.05
C GLN A 109 -23.86 -9.44 1.90
N ILE A 110 -23.32 -8.42 1.25
CA ILE A 110 -23.01 -7.10 1.81
C ILE A 110 -24.17 -6.16 1.47
N GLY A 111 -24.66 -5.42 2.47
CA GLY A 111 -25.87 -4.60 2.39
C GLY A 111 -27.07 -5.28 3.09
N PRO A 112 -28.31 -4.84 2.82
CA PRO A 112 -28.69 -3.84 1.82
C PRO A 112 -28.18 -2.43 2.15
N PHE A 113 -27.90 -1.65 1.10
CA PHE A 113 -27.54 -0.23 1.18
C PHE A 113 -28.79 0.66 1.02
N ASP A 114 -28.76 1.84 1.65
CA ASP A 114 -29.87 2.81 1.59
C ASP A 114 -30.07 3.42 0.19
N SER A 115 -28.98 3.54 -0.58
CA SER A 115 -28.94 4.12 -1.92
C SER A 115 -28.40 3.12 -2.96
N ASP A 116 -28.69 3.39 -4.24
CA ASP A 116 -28.37 2.49 -5.33
C ASP A 116 -26.85 2.47 -5.61
N ILE A 117 -26.32 1.28 -5.93
CA ILE A 117 -24.91 1.07 -6.26
C ILE A 117 -24.63 1.59 -7.67
N LYS A 118 -23.59 2.42 -7.83
CA LYS A 118 -23.16 2.95 -9.13
C LYS A 118 -22.07 2.10 -9.78
N SER A 119 -21.03 1.76 -9.01
CA SER A 119 -19.89 0.96 -9.44
C SER A 119 -19.24 0.26 -8.24
N VAL A 120 -18.54 -0.84 -8.52
CA VAL A 120 -17.86 -1.67 -7.52
C VAL A 120 -16.51 -2.09 -8.07
N LEU A 121 -15.44 -1.95 -7.27
CA LEU A 121 -14.07 -2.27 -7.64
C LEU A 121 -13.41 -3.12 -6.57
N TRP A 122 -12.48 -3.98 -6.97
CA TRP A 122 -11.56 -4.64 -6.04
C TRP A 122 -10.33 -3.74 -5.81
N HIS A 123 -9.85 -3.65 -4.57
CA HIS A 123 -8.66 -2.87 -4.25
C HIS A 123 -7.39 -3.59 -4.77
N PRO A 124 -6.56 -2.96 -5.62
CA PRO A 124 -5.48 -3.65 -6.34
C PRO A 124 -4.27 -4.01 -5.46
N VAL A 125 -4.21 -3.49 -4.23
CA VAL A 125 -3.03 -3.55 -3.35
C VAL A 125 -3.25 -4.38 -2.09
N ASN A 126 -4.34 -5.13 -1.96
CA ASN A 126 -4.55 -6.01 -0.80
C ASN A 126 -3.90 -7.39 -0.99
N ARG A 127 -3.13 -7.83 0.02
CA ARG A 127 -2.49 -9.16 0.12
C ARG A 127 -3.36 -10.35 -0.28
N LEU A 128 -4.65 -10.32 0.06
CA LEU A 128 -5.59 -11.43 -0.20
C LEU A 128 -6.59 -11.11 -1.33
N SER A 129 -6.45 -9.95 -1.98
CA SER A 129 -7.42 -9.40 -2.94
C SER A 129 -8.87 -9.48 -2.41
N SER A 130 -9.06 -9.21 -1.12
CA SER A 130 -10.32 -9.34 -0.38
C SER A 130 -11.01 -8.01 -0.08
N GLU A 131 -10.35 -6.90 -0.39
CA GLU A 131 -10.87 -5.54 -0.22
C GLU A 131 -11.73 -5.13 -1.42
N LEU A 132 -12.95 -4.70 -1.13
CA LEU A 132 -13.96 -4.29 -2.11
C LEU A 132 -14.38 -2.84 -1.84
N VAL A 133 -14.27 -1.99 -2.85
CA VAL A 133 -14.74 -0.60 -2.86
C VAL A 133 -16.09 -0.53 -3.54
N ILE A 134 -17.07 0.07 -2.87
CA ILE A 134 -18.44 0.24 -3.37
C ILE A 134 -18.75 1.73 -3.43
N LEU A 135 -19.09 2.22 -4.63
CA LEU A 135 -19.65 3.55 -4.82
C LEU A 135 -21.18 3.47 -4.80
N THR A 136 -21.80 4.17 -3.86
CA THR A 136 -23.25 4.43 -3.83
C THR A 136 -23.55 5.84 -4.35
N GLU A 137 -24.83 6.24 -4.47
CA GLU A 137 -25.18 7.64 -4.83
C GLU A 137 -24.62 8.70 -3.86
N THR A 138 -24.27 8.32 -2.63
CA THR A 138 -24.04 9.23 -1.49
C THR A 138 -22.70 9.04 -0.80
N GLU A 139 -22.15 7.83 -0.81
CA GLU A 139 -20.99 7.43 0.00
C GLU A 139 -20.11 6.42 -0.76
N ILE A 140 -18.80 6.43 -0.48
CA ILE A 140 -17.84 5.39 -0.87
C ILE A 140 -17.55 4.54 0.36
N LEU A 141 -17.70 3.22 0.21
CA LEU A 141 -17.53 2.24 1.28
C LEU A 141 -16.41 1.27 0.91
N LEU A 142 -15.48 1.01 1.84
CA LEU A 142 -14.47 -0.03 1.72
C LEU A 142 -14.81 -1.18 2.67
N TYR A 143 -14.95 -2.39 2.15
CA TYR A 143 -15.12 -3.62 2.93
C TYR A 143 -13.88 -4.51 2.76
N ASP A 144 -13.46 -5.22 3.80
CA ASP A 144 -12.51 -6.34 3.66
C ASP A 144 -13.22 -7.65 4.01
N ALA A 145 -13.39 -8.51 3.01
CA ALA A 145 -13.98 -9.84 3.11
C ALA A 145 -13.19 -10.82 4.02
N VAL A 146 -12.05 -10.42 4.58
CA VAL A 146 -11.33 -11.20 5.60
C VAL A 146 -11.57 -10.67 7.02
N ILE A 147 -11.89 -9.38 7.18
CA ILE A 147 -12.06 -8.73 8.49
C ILE A 147 -13.54 -8.61 8.88
N SER A 148 -14.39 -8.02 8.03
CA SER A 148 -15.83 -7.90 8.31
C SER A 148 -16.69 -7.82 7.05
N PHE A 149 -17.80 -8.55 7.08
CA PHE A 149 -18.82 -8.57 6.02
C PHE A 149 -19.97 -7.58 6.29
N SER A 150 -20.11 -7.13 7.54
CA SER A 150 -21.25 -6.35 8.03
C SER A 150 -20.92 -4.87 8.21
N SER A 151 -19.72 -4.53 8.64
CA SER A 151 -19.25 -3.15 8.79
C SER A 151 -18.16 -2.82 7.77
N PRO A 152 -18.25 -1.68 7.06
CA PRO A 152 -17.14 -1.21 6.24
C PRO A 152 -15.98 -0.75 7.12
N MET A 153 -14.75 -0.92 6.62
CA MET A 153 -13.51 -0.43 7.25
C MET A 153 -13.35 1.08 7.08
N LEU A 154 -13.82 1.63 5.95
CA LEU A 154 -13.79 3.07 5.66
C LEU A 154 -15.13 3.51 5.06
N ILE A 155 -15.63 4.66 5.51
CA ILE A 155 -16.84 5.33 5.01
C ILE A 155 -16.46 6.76 4.64
N LEU A 156 -16.54 7.11 3.35
CA LEU A 156 -16.36 8.49 2.88
C LEU A 156 -17.68 9.03 2.34
N LYS A 157 -18.24 10.04 3.01
CA LYS A 157 -19.50 10.67 2.59
C LYS A 157 -19.21 11.74 1.54
N LEU A 158 -19.79 11.59 0.34
CA LEU A 158 -19.54 12.52 -0.76
C LEU A 158 -20.01 13.95 -0.45
N MET A 159 -21.03 14.08 0.41
CA MET A 159 -21.61 15.36 0.85
C MET A 159 -20.70 16.18 1.79
N ASP A 160 -19.71 15.54 2.43
CA ASP A 160 -18.79 16.22 3.35
C ASP A 160 -17.70 17.01 2.60
N TYR A 161 -17.45 16.66 1.32
CA TYR A 161 -16.51 17.37 0.45
C TYR A 161 -17.16 18.61 -0.18
N GLU A 162 -16.63 19.79 0.13
CA GLU A 162 -17.17 21.06 -0.38
C GLU A 162 -17.13 21.16 -1.90
N GLN A 163 -16.12 20.54 -2.52
CA GLN A 163 -15.90 20.50 -3.97
C GLN A 163 -17.00 19.72 -4.72
N LEU A 164 -17.66 18.76 -4.06
CA LEU A 164 -18.72 17.95 -4.66
C LEU A 164 -20.13 18.48 -4.40
N LYS A 165 -20.28 19.60 -3.67
CA LYS A 165 -21.60 20.17 -3.33
C LYS A 165 -22.39 20.55 -4.58
N GLY A 166 -23.37 19.73 -4.94
CA GLY A 166 -24.22 19.90 -6.13
C GLY A 166 -23.78 19.11 -7.37
N GLN A 167 -22.71 18.32 -7.27
CA GLN A 167 -22.30 17.36 -8.29
C GLN A 167 -22.62 15.92 -7.84
N LYS A 168 -22.86 15.01 -8.80
CA LYS A 168 -22.94 13.56 -8.54
C LYS A 168 -21.68 12.89 -9.09
N VAL A 169 -21.17 11.89 -8.37
CA VAL A 169 -20.11 10.99 -8.84
C VAL A 169 -20.76 9.85 -9.62
N GLU A 170 -20.30 9.60 -10.84
CA GLU A 170 -20.87 8.59 -11.75
C GLU A 170 -20.03 7.30 -11.78
N SER A 171 -18.70 7.43 -11.79
CA SER A 171 -17.76 6.30 -11.86
C SER A 171 -16.48 6.56 -11.05
N ILE A 172 -15.88 5.48 -10.56
CA ILE A 172 -14.57 5.45 -9.88
C ILE A 172 -13.62 4.50 -10.59
N SER A 173 -12.32 4.73 -10.46
CA SER A 173 -11.27 3.76 -10.85
C SER A 173 -10.00 3.95 -10.03
N PHE A 174 -9.19 2.90 -9.93
CA PHE A 174 -7.79 3.05 -9.50
C PHE A 174 -6.92 3.54 -10.67
N GLY A 175 -5.68 3.96 -10.41
CA GLY A 175 -4.79 4.44 -11.47
C GLY A 175 -4.24 3.30 -12.33
N SER A 176 -3.42 2.47 -11.70
CA SER A 176 -2.84 1.25 -12.28
C SER A 176 -2.22 0.43 -11.15
N LYS A 177 -2.31 -0.90 -11.21
CA LYS A 177 -1.60 -1.78 -10.26
C LYS A 177 -0.08 -1.75 -10.46
N ASP A 178 0.36 -1.55 -11.70
CA ASP A 178 1.78 -1.64 -12.08
C ASP A 178 2.57 -0.37 -11.69
N ASN A 179 1.94 0.66 -11.11
CA ASN A 179 2.60 1.79 -10.43
C ASN A 179 2.07 1.88 -8.98
N PHE A 180 2.98 1.95 -7.99
CA PHE A 180 2.60 1.96 -6.58
C PHE A 180 1.74 3.17 -6.15
N ALA A 181 2.06 4.38 -6.61
CA ALA A 181 1.25 5.56 -6.32
C ALA A 181 -0.12 5.47 -7.01
N GLY A 182 -0.15 4.95 -8.24
CA GLY A 182 -1.38 4.70 -9.00
C GLY A 182 -2.30 3.67 -8.33
N SER A 183 -1.73 2.68 -7.66
CA SER A 183 -2.48 1.57 -7.07
C SER A 183 -3.17 1.95 -5.75
N ILE A 184 -2.61 2.92 -5.00
CA ILE A 184 -3.23 3.52 -3.81
C ILE A 184 -3.96 4.85 -4.09
N THR A 185 -4.20 5.19 -5.37
CA THR A 185 -4.98 6.39 -5.77
C THR A 185 -6.35 5.97 -6.30
N LEU A 186 -7.42 6.48 -5.68
CA LEU A 186 -8.78 6.32 -6.18
C LEU A 186 -9.19 7.58 -6.96
N TYR A 187 -9.41 7.45 -8.26
CA TYR A 187 -9.96 8.50 -9.13
C TYR A 187 -11.48 8.44 -9.15
N LEU A 188 -12.10 9.62 -9.25
CA LEU A 188 -13.55 9.83 -9.25
C LEU A 188 -13.93 10.70 -10.44
N THR A 189 -15.04 10.39 -11.09
CA THR A 189 -15.59 11.20 -12.20
C THR A 189 -16.97 11.72 -11.85
N THR A 190 -17.21 13.00 -12.11
CA THR A 190 -18.50 13.63 -11.84
C THR A 190 -19.34 13.74 -13.10
N SER A 191 -20.66 13.87 -12.93
CA SER A 191 -21.63 14.04 -14.02
C SER A 191 -21.32 15.25 -14.93
N GLN A 192 -20.57 16.25 -14.42
CA GLN A 192 -20.13 17.43 -15.17
C GLN A 192 -18.86 17.18 -16.02
N GLY A 193 -18.17 16.06 -15.81
CA GLY A 193 -16.97 15.67 -16.53
C GLY A 193 -15.66 15.98 -15.83
N GLU A 194 -15.69 16.35 -14.56
CA GLU A 194 -14.50 16.66 -13.78
C GLU A 194 -13.93 15.38 -13.15
N VAL A 195 -12.60 15.23 -13.21
CA VAL A 195 -11.88 14.14 -12.53
C VAL A 195 -11.31 14.65 -11.22
N PHE A 196 -11.59 13.94 -10.13
CA PHE A 196 -10.96 14.14 -8.83
C PHE A 196 -10.17 12.88 -8.44
N ALA A 197 -9.32 12.98 -7.43
CA ALA A 197 -8.66 11.83 -6.82
C ALA A 197 -8.66 11.91 -5.29
N ILE A 198 -8.63 10.75 -4.65
CA ILE A 198 -8.33 10.57 -3.23
C ILE A 198 -7.01 9.79 -3.18
N TYR A 199 -5.97 10.44 -2.64
CA TYR A 199 -4.62 9.89 -2.56
C TYR A 199 -3.98 10.25 -1.21
N PRO A 200 -3.56 9.27 -0.39
CA PRO A 200 -3.75 7.84 -0.57
C PRO A 200 -5.18 7.39 -0.17
N PHE A 201 -5.63 6.29 -0.77
CA PHE A 201 -6.87 5.60 -0.43
C PHE A 201 -6.56 4.29 0.32
N VAL A 202 -6.07 4.40 1.56
CA VAL A 202 -5.75 3.26 2.44
C VAL A 202 -6.12 3.59 3.91
N TYR A 203 -6.58 2.61 4.68
CA TYR A 203 -7.02 2.79 6.08
C TYR A 203 -5.93 2.40 7.10
N GLU A 204 -6.08 2.83 8.35
CA GLU A 204 -5.16 2.48 9.45
C GLU A 204 -5.05 0.96 9.65
N GLY A 205 -3.83 0.42 9.68
CA GLY A 205 -3.58 -1.02 9.81
C GLY A 205 -3.75 -1.85 8.52
N SER A 206 -4.09 -1.22 7.39
CA SER A 206 -4.19 -1.89 6.08
C SER A 206 -2.88 -2.56 5.63
N LYS A 207 -3.02 -3.66 4.86
CA LYS A 207 -1.92 -4.47 4.33
C LYS A 207 -1.74 -4.24 2.84
N ILE A 208 -0.75 -3.41 2.51
CA ILE A 208 -0.43 -2.98 1.17
C ILE A 208 0.59 -3.95 0.57
N THR A 209 0.20 -4.74 -0.44
CA THR A 209 1.11 -5.61 -1.21
C THR A 209 1.45 -5.06 -2.58
N ALA A 210 2.75 -4.88 -2.82
CA ALA A 210 3.29 -4.41 -4.09
C ALA A 210 4.64 -5.10 -4.38
N LYS A 211 5.14 -5.00 -5.61
CA LYS A 211 6.53 -5.39 -5.91
C LYS A 211 7.52 -4.48 -5.17
N LYS A 212 8.64 -5.04 -4.72
CA LYS A 212 9.74 -4.28 -4.10
C LYS A 212 10.28 -3.17 -5.02
N SER A 213 10.42 -3.43 -6.32
CA SER A 213 10.85 -2.47 -7.34
C SER A 213 9.99 -1.19 -7.36
N LEU A 214 8.66 -1.35 -7.40
CA LEU A 214 7.69 -0.25 -7.49
C LEU A 214 7.70 0.62 -6.23
N VAL A 215 7.90 0.03 -5.05
CA VAL A 215 7.99 0.79 -3.80
C VAL A 215 9.31 1.55 -3.70
N VAL A 216 10.42 0.96 -4.17
CA VAL A 216 11.71 1.67 -4.26
C VAL A 216 11.66 2.83 -5.26
N LEU A 217 11.00 2.64 -6.41
CA LEU A 217 10.73 3.71 -7.39
C LEU A 217 9.95 4.87 -6.75
N PHE A 218 8.84 4.55 -6.09
CA PHE A 218 8.00 5.52 -5.39
C PHE A 218 8.74 6.32 -4.30
N ILE A 219 9.60 5.65 -3.50
CA ILE A 219 10.42 6.32 -2.48
C ILE A 219 11.41 7.31 -3.13
N ARG A 220 12.05 6.91 -4.24
CA ARG A 220 12.95 7.78 -5.00
C ARG A 220 12.23 9.01 -5.53
N GLU A 221 11.09 8.83 -6.20
CA GLU A 221 10.27 9.92 -6.75
C GLU A 221 9.79 10.89 -5.65
N SER A 222 9.42 10.36 -4.48
CA SER A 222 9.01 11.17 -3.32
C SER A 222 10.13 12.10 -2.83
N ILE A 223 11.36 11.59 -2.77
CA ILE A 223 12.54 12.37 -2.36
C ILE A 223 12.91 13.39 -3.44
N GLU A 224 12.95 12.99 -4.71
CA GLU A 224 13.25 13.86 -5.85
C GLU A 224 12.25 15.02 -5.97
N ALA A 225 10.96 14.78 -5.72
CA ALA A 225 9.93 15.80 -5.68
C ALA A 225 10.15 16.84 -4.57
N LEU A 226 10.55 16.40 -3.38
CA LEU A 226 10.86 17.30 -2.26
C LEU A 226 12.13 18.12 -2.53
N ASP A 227 13.18 17.49 -3.05
CA ASP A 227 14.43 18.16 -3.40
C ASP A 227 14.22 19.19 -4.52
N ALA A 228 13.38 18.90 -5.52
CA ALA A 228 13.03 19.85 -6.58
C ALA A 228 12.38 21.14 -6.01
N VAL A 229 11.48 21.01 -5.03
CA VAL A 229 10.86 22.17 -4.35
C VAL A 229 11.87 22.91 -3.47
N GLN A 230 12.69 22.18 -2.69
CA GLN A 230 13.69 22.80 -1.80
C GLN A 230 14.80 23.55 -2.55
N ASN A 231 15.20 23.06 -3.73
CA ASN A 231 16.20 23.72 -4.57
C ASN A 231 15.63 24.93 -5.35
N SER A 232 14.31 24.99 -5.56
CA SER A 232 13.66 26.05 -6.35
C SER A 232 13.28 27.28 -5.54
N PHE A 233 13.07 27.16 -4.22
CA PHE A 233 12.51 28.22 -3.37
C PHE A 233 13.32 28.45 -2.08
N PRO A 234 13.42 29.70 -1.58
CA PRO A 234 14.16 29.99 -0.36
C PRO A 234 13.50 29.37 0.88
N PRO A 235 14.27 28.86 1.87
CA PRO A 235 13.72 28.16 3.04
C PRO A 235 12.63 28.92 3.82
N VAL A 236 12.72 30.25 3.86
CA VAL A 236 11.75 31.12 4.57
C VAL A 236 10.33 30.97 3.99
N ALA A 237 10.19 30.80 2.67
CA ALA A 237 8.89 30.63 2.02
C ALA A 237 8.32 29.20 2.17
N LEU A 238 9.18 28.23 2.46
CA LEU A 238 8.82 26.82 2.67
C LEU A 238 8.32 26.52 4.09
N VAL A 239 8.45 27.47 5.03
CA VAL A 239 7.98 27.32 6.41
C VAL A 239 6.47 27.62 6.47
N ASN A 240 5.71 26.66 7.00
CA ASN A 240 4.25 26.73 7.22
C ASN A 240 3.38 26.85 5.95
N ASP A 241 3.90 26.57 4.76
CA ASP A 241 3.08 26.44 3.55
C ASP A 241 2.34 25.08 3.51
N ALA A 242 1.04 25.08 3.19
CA ALA A 242 0.19 23.89 3.25
C ALA A 242 0.57 22.82 2.20
N HIS A 243 1.05 23.21 1.02
CA HIS A 243 1.47 22.28 -0.03
C HIS A 243 2.83 21.67 0.28
N VAL A 244 3.75 22.47 0.82
CA VAL A 244 5.06 21.99 1.29
C VAL A 244 4.91 21.06 2.50
N LEU A 245 3.98 21.36 3.42
CA LEU A 245 3.65 20.47 4.54
C LEU A 245 3.09 19.13 4.03
N ALA A 246 2.13 19.14 3.10
CA ALA A 246 1.61 17.92 2.50
C ALA A 246 2.70 17.08 1.79
N LEU A 247 3.64 17.73 1.09
CA LEU A 247 4.78 17.07 0.45
C LEU A 247 5.77 16.49 1.48
N ARG A 248 6.01 17.17 2.61
CA ARG A 248 6.81 16.63 3.72
C ARG A 248 6.14 15.42 4.38
N GLN A 249 4.82 15.45 4.55
CA GLN A 249 4.06 14.32 5.09
C GLN A 249 4.05 13.14 4.11
N HIS A 250 3.96 13.38 2.79
CA HIS A 250 4.17 12.39 1.74
C HIS A 250 5.57 11.73 1.86
N CYS A 251 6.63 12.53 2.04
CA CYS A 251 7.98 12.00 2.24
C CYS A 251 8.14 11.22 3.56
N SER A 252 7.43 11.62 4.62
CA SER A 252 7.39 10.85 5.88
C SER A 252 6.81 9.45 5.65
N PHE A 253 5.68 9.36 4.93
CA PHE A 253 5.10 8.07 4.55
C PHE A 253 6.07 7.23 3.71
N ALA A 254 6.77 7.83 2.73
CA ALA A 254 7.80 7.13 1.95
C ALA A 254 8.97 6.63 2.83
N GLN A 255 9.40 7.40 3.84
CA GLN A 255 10.42 6.99 4.81
C GLN A 255 9.94 5.85 5.71
N ASP A 256 8.66 5.82 6.10
CA ASP A 256 8.06 4.71 6.85
C ASP A 256 8.03 3.42 6.02
N LEU A 257 7.77 3.51 4.71
CA LEU A 257 7.91 2.37 3.79
C LEU A 257 9.38 1.96 3.63
N GLU A 258 10.32 2.90 3.55
CA GLU A 258 11.76 2.60 3.47
C GLU A 258 12.26 1.87 4.73
N TYR A 259 11.77 2.27 5.92
CA TYR A 259 12.07 1.57 7.17
C TYR A 259 11.54 0.12 7.15
N GLN A 260 10.34 -0.10 6.62
CA GLN A 260 9.77 -1.45 6.45
C GLN A 260 10.50 -2.29 5.40
N LEU A 261 11.03 -1.68 4.33
CA LEU A 261 11.90 -2.35 3.34
C LEU A 261 13.24 -2.79 3.93
N ARG A 262 13.80 -2.00 4.85
CA ARG A 262 15.07 -2.28 5.53
C ARG A 262 14.94 -3.32 6.65
N SER A 263 13.73 -3.79 6.97
CA SER A 263 13.53 -4.91 7.89
C SER A 263 14.20 -6.19 7.36
N PRO A 264 14.73 -7.09 8.22
CA PRO A 264 15.44 -8.29 7.78
C PRO A 264 14.60 -9.14 6.82
N SER A 265 13.31 -9.34 7.12
CA SER A 265 12.36 -10.13 6.34
C SER A 265 12.17 -9.61 4.89
N ASN A 266 12.17 -8.28 4.70
CA ASN A 266 12.00 -7.67 3.37
C ASN A 266 13.35 -7.39 2.68
N SER A 267 14.44 -7.28 3.44
CA SER A 267 15.77 -7.01 2.90
C SER A 267 16.30 -8.14 2.01
N ALA A 268 15.99 -9.40 2.37
CA ALA A 268 16.44 -10.60 1.67
C ALA A 268 15.73 -10.92 0.36
N LEU A 269 14.58 -10.27 0.09
CA LEU A 269 13.77 -10.48 -1.11
C LEU A 269 14.39 -9.81 -2.36
N GLU A 270 14.18 -10.39 -3.53
CA GLU A 270 14.62 -9.83 -4.82
C GLU A 270 13.73 -8.65 -5.27
N SER A 271 14.13 -7.95 -6.33
CA SER A 271 13.46 -6.71 -6.76
C SER A 271 12.03 -6.92 -7.29
N ASP A 272 11.74 -8.10 -7.87
CA ASP A 272 10.42 -8.46 -8.39
C ASP A 272 9.50 -9.12 -7.34
N ASP A 273 10.02 -9.45 -6.16
CA ASP A 273 9.25 -10.11 -5.11
C ASP A 273 8.15 -9.19 -4.55
N ILE A 274 7.00 -9.79 -4.24
CA ILE A 274 5.85 -9.10 -3.64
C ILE A 274 6.09 -8.98 -2.14
N ILE A 275 6.18 -7.74 -1.66
CA ILE A 275 6.31 -7.40 -0.24
C ILE A 275 4.96 -7.04 0.35
N THR A 276 4.74 -7.34 1.64
CA THR A 276 3.60 -6.80 2.42
C THR A 276 4.10 -5.66 3.29
N LEU A 277 3.51 -4.49 3.14
CA LEU A 277 3.74 -3.29 3.95
C LEU A 277 2.50 -3.04 4.81
N THR A 278 2.69 -2.60 6.05
CA THR A 278 1.59 -2.24 6.95
C THR A 278 1.53 -0.73 7.10
N HIS A 279 0.37 -0.13 6.85
CA HIS A 279 0.20 1.29 7.17
C HIS A 279 0.02 1.47 8.69
N ARG A 280 0.88 2.29 9.31
CA ARG A 280 0.94 2.54 10.77
C ARG A 280 0.90 4.03 11.13
N GLY A 281 0.39 4.87 10.22
CA GLY A 281 0.39 6.33 10.37
C GLY A 281 -0.92 6.87 10.95
N GLU A 282 -0.93 8.17 11.24
CA GLU A 282 -2.17 8.89 11.57
C GLU A 282 -3.11 8.91 10.35
N ASP A 283 -4.42 8.88 10.64
CA ASP A 283 -5.49 8.88 9.65
C ASP A 283 -5.35 10.04 8.64
N PHE A 284 -5.16 9.72 7.35
CA PHE A 284 -4.89 10.69 6.29
C PHE A 284 -6.03 11.73 6.13
N GLY A 285 -7.23 11.41 6.62
CA GLY A 285 -8.42 12.24 6.48
C GLY A 285 -8.98 12.32 5.05
N HIS A 286 -8.44 11.51 4.13
CA HIS A 286 -8.87 11.28 2.76
C HIS A 286 -9.35 12.54 2.02
N VAL A 287 -8.47 13.53 1.89
CA VAL A 287 -8.83 14.80 1.24
C VAL A 287 -8.99 14.62 -0.26
N LEU A 288 -10.14 15.06 -0.79
CA LEU A 288 -10.44 15.08 -2.21
C LEU A 288 -9.59 16.13 -2.94
N GLN A 289 -8.87 15.69 -3.96
CA GLN A 289 -8.00 16.50 -4.81
C GLN A 289 -8.61 16.71 -6.19
N GLY A 290 -8.48 17.92 -6.73
CA GLY A 290 -8.89 18.22 -8.10
C GLY A 290 -9.67 19.54 -8.24
N PRO A 291 -10.26 19.80 -9.41
CA PRO A 291 -10.29 18.90 -10.57
C PRO A 291 -8.90 18.73 -11.22
N LEU A 292 -8.51 17.47 -11.49
CA LEU A 292 -7.23 17.08 -12.08
C LEU A 292 -7.25 17.15 -13.62
N ALA A 293 -8.42 16.89 -14.21
CA ALA A 293 -8.73 16.97 -15.64
C ALA A 293 -10.24 17.20 -15.85
N VAL A 294 -10.62 17.62 -17.05
CA VAL A 294 -12.00 17.78 -17.49
C VAL A 294 -12.17 17.05 -18.83
N ILE A 295 -13.17 16.17 -18.91
CA ILE A 295 -13.29 15.16 -19.98
C ILE A 295 -14.55 15.36 -20.82
N GLY A 296 -15.72 15.42 -20.17
CA GLY A 296 -17.02 15.56 -20.85
C GLY A 296 -18.19 15.00 -20.04
N GLN A 297 -19.42 15.12 -20.52
CA GLN A 297 -20.60 14.76 -19.70
C GLN A 297 -20.72 13.25 -19.48
N VAL A 298 -21.01 12.88 -18.23
CA VAL A 298 -21.17 11.50 -17.74
C VAL A 298 -20.01 10.58 -18.18
N PRO A 299 -18.78 10.80 -17.66
CA PRO A 299 -17.67 9.89 -17.93
C PRO A 299 -17.83 8.58 -17.16
N GLU A 300 -17.54 7.46 -17.82
CA GLU A 300 -17.15 6.22 -17.16
C GLU A 300 -15.63 6.07 -17.29
N ILE A 301 -14.92 5.82 -16.18
CA ILE A 301 -13.45 5.75 -16.14
C ILE A 301 -12.97 4.36 -15.76
N ILE A 302 -11.93 3.87 -16.45
CA ILE A 302 -11.32 2.57 -16.18
C ILE A 302 -9.80 2.63 -16.17
N GLN A 303 -9.19 1.93 -15.22
CA GLN A 303 -7.75 1.69 -15.21
C GLN A 303 -7.29 0.91 -16.45
N ILE A 304 -6.08 1.20 -16.92
CA ILE A 304 -5.37 0.44 -17.95
C ILE A 304 -4.06 -0.03 -17.35
N ARG A 305 -3.65 -1.24 -17.72
CA ARG A 305 -2.33 -1.75 -17.41
C ARG A 305 -1.27 -0.94 -18.15
N SER A 306 -0.70 0.00 -17.43
CA SER A 306 0.55 0.64 -17.79
C SER A 306 1.74 -0.32 -17.63
N GLY A 307 2.89 0.05 -18.18
CA GLY A 307 4.16 -0.47 -17.67
C GLY A 307 4.44 0.00 -16.23
N GLU A 308 5.64 -0.30 -15.74
CA GLU A 308 6.03 -0.12 -14.33
C GLU A 308 6.10 1.36 -13.85
N ASP A 309 6.05 2.33 -14.77
CA ASP A 309 6.39 3.73 -14.49
C ASP A 309 5.20 4.68 -14.27
N VAL A 310 4.09 4.61 -15.03
CA VAL A 310 3.05 5.68 -15.04
C VAL A 310 1.64 5.12 -15.07
N ALA A 311 0.77 5.51 -14.13
CA ALA A 311 -0.65 5.13 -14.19
C ALA A 311 -1.36 5.68 -15.45
N VAL A 312 -2.00 4.79 -16.22
CA VAL A 312 -2.76 5.10 -17.44
C VAL A 312 -4.22 4.68 -17.24
N MET A 313 -5.16 5.52 -17.67
CA MET A 313 -6.60 5.27 -17.59
C MET A 313 -7.25 5.66 -18.91
N ALA A 314 -8.42 5.11 -19.21
CA ALA A 314 -9.30 5.64 -20.24
C ALA A 314 -10.66 6.00 -19.65
N ALA A 315 -11.22 7.10 -20.14
CA ALA A 315 -12.58 7.49 -19.88
C ALA A 315 -13.40 7.48 -21.17
N VAL A 316 -14.67 7.08 -21.09
CA VAL A 316 -15.63 7.27 -22.18
C VAL A 316 -16.72 8.22 -21.73
N HIS A 317 -17.02 9.21 -22.56
CA HIS A 317 -18.08 10.19 -22.31
C HIS A 317 -18.92 10.40 -23.57
N SER A 318 -20.07 11.06 -23.38
CA SER A 318 -20.95 11.43 -24.49
C SER A 318 -20.67 12.86 -24.95
N GLU A 319 -20.34 13.02 -26.23
CA GLU A 319 -20.40 14.34 -26.89
C GLU A 319 -21.29 14.27 -28.12
N LYS A 320 -22.33 15.13 -28.19
CA LYS A 320 -23.27 15.22 -29.33
C LYS A 320 -23.86 13.85 -29.73
N SER A 321 -24.15 13.00 -28.74
CA SER A 321 -24.65 11.62 -28.90
C SER A 321 -23.68 10.61 -29.53
N LYS A 322 -22.38 10.94 -29.63
CA LYS A 322 -21.30 9.99 -29.95
C LYS A 322 -20.54 9.57 -28.69
N ALA A 323 -19.96 8.37 -28.70
CA ALA A 323 -18.97 7.96 -27.71
C ALA A 323 -17.59 8.55 -28.05
N VAL A 324 -17.01 9.29 -27.11
CA VAL A 324 -15.66 9.87 -27.20
C VAL A 324 -14.77 9.21 -26.16
N PHE A 325 -13.62 8.70 -26.59
CA PHE A 325 -12.63 8.05 -25.73
C PHE A 325 -11.53 9.05 -25.39
N THR A 326 -11.29 9.27 -24.10
CA THR A 326 -10.22 10.14 -23.62
C THR A 326 -9.22 9.31 -22.84
N HIS A 327 -7.99 9.24 -23.35
CA HIS A 327 -6.88 8.52 -22.71
C HIS A 327 -6.12 9.48 -21.80
N LEU A 328 -5.84 9.02 -20.59
CA LEU A 328 -5.33 9.82 -19.47
C LEU A 328 -4.09 9.14 -18.89
N ALA A 329 -3.09 9.92 -18.49
CA ALA A 329 -1.91 9.41 -17.81
C ALA A 329 -1.42 10.36 -16.71
N GLN A 330 -1.01 9.79 -15.58
CA GLN A 330 -0.48 10.53 -14.45
C GLN A 330 1.03 10.79 -14.62
N LEU A 331 1.38 11.52 -15.68
CA LEU A 331 2.78 11.88 -16.03
C LEU A 331 3.44 12.84 -15.03
N GLN A 332 2.64 13.57 -14.26
CA GLN A 332 3.11 14.46 -13.19
C GLN A 332 2.82 13.80 -11.85
N PRO A 333 3.72 13.87 -10.86
CA PRO A 333 3.49 13.24 -9.56
C PRO A 333 2.28 13.83 -8.83
N LEU A 334 1.50 12.96 -8.18
CA LEU A 334 0.48 13.33 -7.21
C LEU A 334 1.12 13.51 -5.83
N ILE A 335 0.62 14.48 -5.05
CA ILE A 335 1.02 14.69 -3.66
C ILE A 335 -0.10 14.22 -2.76
N MET A 336 0.24 13.49 -1.69
CA MET A 336 -0.75 13.00 -0.73
C MET A 336 -1.59 14.14 -0.12
N GLY A 337 -2.90 13.91 -0.03
CA GLY A 337 -3.90 14.89 0.40
C GLY A 337 -4.15 14.80 1.89
N TRP A 338 -3.56 15.73 2.64
CA TRP A 338 -3.68 15.82 4.09
C TRP A 338 -4.67 16.90 4.51
N LYS A 339 -5.30 16.72 5.68
CA LYS A 339 -6.32 17.61 6.27
C LYS A 339 -5.74 18.94 6.80
N ASN A 340 -5.00 19.65 5.95
CA ASN A 340 -4.46 20.98 6.24
C ASN A 340 -5.51 22.04 5.88
N PRO A 341 -5.75 23.06 6.74
CA PRO A 341 -6.64 24.16 6.38
C PRO A 341 -6.02 24.93 5.21
N GLN A 342 -6.77 25.06 4.11
CA GLN A 342 -6.36 25.93 3.01
C GLN A 342 -6.27 27.37 3.52
N GLN A 343 -5.05 27.86 3.72
CA GLN A 343 -4.84 29.27 4.06
C GLN A 343 -5.11 30.11 2.81
N LEU A 344 -6.25 30.81 2.80
CA LEU A 344 -6.55 31.83 1.80
C LEU A 344 -5.46 32.90 1.85
N LEU A 345 -4.68 32.98 0.77
CA LEU A 345 -3.57 33.93 0.59
C LEU A 345 -4.14 35.33 0.34
N ASN A 346 -4.46 36.01 1.43
CA ASN A 346 -4.85 37.41 1.42
C ASN A 346 -3.62 38.30 1.15
N PRO A 347 -3.73 39.32 0.29
CA PRO A 347 -2.66 40.30 0.11
C PRO A 347 -2.46 41.09 1.42
N PRO A 348 -1.22 41.41 1.81
CA PRO A 348 -0.97 42.24 2.99
C PRO A 348 -1.52 43.66 2.76
N VAL A 349 -1.96 44.30 3.85
CA VAL A 349 -2.61 45.61 3.81
C VAL A 349 -1.55 46.71 3.82
N GLU A 350 -1.60 47.64 2.86
CA GLU A 350 -0.69 48.78 2.81
C GLU A 350 -0.89 49.68 4.04
N PRO A 351 0.18 50.06 4.77
CA PRO A 351 0.06 50.88 5.97
C PRO A 351 -0.45 52.28 5.61
N ILE A 352 -1.64 52.63 6.10
CA ILE A 352 -2.22 53.96 5.91
C ILE A 352 -1.56 54.91 6.92
N LYS A 353 -0.87 55.96 6.43
CA LYS A 353 -0.29 56.98 7.30
C LYS A 353 -1.41 57.71 8.04
N SER A 354 -1.51 57.49 9.35
CA SER A 354 -2.61 58.05 10.15
C SER A 354 -2.40 59.54 10.39
N GLU A 355 -3.12 60.39 9.65
CA GLU A 355 -3.27 61.81 10.01
C GLU A 355 -4.16 61.93 11.27
N LYS A 356 -3.59 61.65 12.45
CA LYS A 356 -4.21 62.08 13.70
C LYS A 356 -4.24 63.61 13.68
N ARG A 357 -5.44 64.18 13.55
CA ARG A 357 -5.65 65.62 13.78
C ARG A 357 -5.11 65.94 15.16
N LYS A 358 -4.07 66.77 15.23
CA LYS A 358 -3.50 67.24 16.50
C LYS A 358 -4.62 67.86 17.33
N GLU A 359 -4.99 67.23 18.43
CA GLU A 359 -5.84 67.88 19.42
C GLU A 359 -5.01 69.00 20.05
N GLU A 360 -5.33 70.25 19.74
CA GLU A 360 -4.67 71.43 20.29
C GLU A 360 -4.87 71.51 21.81
N LYS A 361 -4.00 70.84 22.57
CA LYS A 361 -4.03 70.87 24.04
C LYS A 361 -3.41 72.16 24.55
N TYR A 362 -4.26 72.98 25.14
CA TYR A 362 -3.88 74.25 25.77
C TYR A 362 -2.90 74.05 26.94
N SER A 363 -1.65 74.50 26.77
CA SER A 363 -0.66 74.61 27.84
C SER A 363 -0.54 76.08 28.31
N LYS A 364 -0.63 76.31 29.63
CA LYS A 364 -0.60 77.68 30.19
C LYS A 364 0.84 78.16 30.38
N PRO A 365 1.25 79.32 29.82
CA PRO A 365 2.63 79.82 29.98
C PRO A 365 2.94 80.18 31.44
N ARG A 366 4.20 79.96 31.86
CA ARG A 366 4.63 80.13 33.26
C ARG A 366 4.58 81.58 33.77
N ARG A 367 4.70 82.59 32.90
CA ARG A 367 4.46 84.02 33.19
C ARG A 367 3.97 84.75 31.94
N GLY A 368 3.03 85.68 32.13
CA GLY A 368 2.43 86.48 31.05
C GLY A 368 1.14 85.88 30.46
N PHE A 369 0.49 86.63 29.57
CA PHE A 369 -0.62 86.17 28.74
C PHE A 369 -0.10 86.04 27.30
N GLY A 370 -0.25 84.86 26.70
CA GLY A 370 0.23 84.58 25.36
C GLY A 370 -0.13 83.16 24.91
N TYR A 371 -0.25 82.97 23.60
CA TYR A 371 -0.53 81.70 22.94
C TYR A 371 0.80 81.01 22.61
N ILE A 372 0.92 79.74 23.01
CA ILE A 372 2.01 78.85 22.57
C ILE A 372 1.31 77.60 22.03
N VAL A 373 1.57 77.29 20.75
CA VAL A 373 1.28 75.97 20.21
C VAL A 373 2.50 75.12 20.50
N ASP A 374 2.36 74.07 21.30
CA ASP A 374 3.38 73.03 21.41
C ASP A 374 3.39 72.22 20.09
N SER A 375 4.05 72.76 19.07
CA SER A 375 4.21 72.12 17.76
C SER A 375 5.49 71.28 17.69
N GLY A 376 5.80 70.54 18.77
CA GLY A 376 7.08 69.84 18.94
C GLY A 376 6.95 68.35 19.28
N SER A 377 7.85 67.56 18.66
CA SER A 377 8.36 66.25 19.06
C SER A 377 7.49 64.97 19.06
N GLU A 378 6.21 64.96 18.69
CA GLU A 378 5.50 63.66 18.44
C GLU A 378 5.67 63.13 17.00
N SER A 379 6.15 63.94 16.05
CA SER A 379 6.21 63.55 14.63
C SER A 379 7.33 62.58 14.26
N GLU A 380 8.46 62.60 14.99
CA GLU A 380 9.60 61.73 14.66
C GLU A 380 9.30 60.25 15.02
N ASP A 381 8.62 60.01 16.15
CA ASP A 381 8.23 58.65 16.56
C ASP A 381 7.14 58.06 15.64
N GLU A 382 6.13 58.85 15.25
CA GLU A 382 5.10 58.41 14.28
C GLU A 382 5.68 58.13 12.88
N ASP A 383 6.68 58.91 12.43
CA ASP A 383 7.38 58.64 11.18
C ASP A 383 8.27 57.39 11.27
N VAL A 384 8.88 57.10 12.42
CA VAL A 384 9.67 55.86 12.63
C VAL A 384 8.77 54.62 12.68
N GLU A 385 7.61 54.69 13.33
CA GLU A 385 6.64 53.57 13.37
C GLU A 385 6.01 53.32 11.98
N TYR A 386 5.73 54.38 11.22
CA TYR A 386 5.31 54.28 9.82
C TYR A 386 6.41 53.69 8.92
N LEU A 387 7.67 54.14 9.06
CA LEU A 387 8.79 53.59 8.30
C LEU A 387 9.04 52.11 8.61
N LYS A 388 8.88 51.71 9.88
CA LYS A 388 9.01 50.31 10.29
C LYS A 388 7.90 49.44 9.68
N SER A 389 6.63 49.85 9.82
CA SER A 389 5.51 49.14 9.20
C SER A 389 5.56 49.12 7.66
N LEU A 390 6.20 50.10 7.02
CA LEU A 390 6.48 50.09 5.59
C LEU A 390 7.61 49.11 5.19
N VAL A 391 8.56 48.82 6.08
CA VAL A 391 9.56 47.76 5.89
C VAL A 391 8.89 46.40 6.09
N ASP A 392 8.16 46.21 7.19
CA ASP A 392 7.41 44.98 7.48
C ASP A 392 6.45 44.64 6.31
N TYR A 393 5.71 45.63 5.77
CA TYR A 393 4.85 45.47 4.59
C TYR A 393 5.60 45.02 3.33
N LYS A 394 6.85 45.48 3.10
CA LYS A 394 7.64 45.07 1.94
C LYS A 394 8.12 43.63 2.08
N GLU A 395 8.55 43.24 3.28
CA GLU A 395 8.94 41.86 3.57
C GLU A 395 7.73 40.91 3.41
N ASP A 396 6.57 41.27 3.94
CA ASP A 396 5.31 40.53 3.75
C ASP A 396 4.89 40.45 2.27
N MET A 397 5.06 41.53 1.48
CA MET A 397 4.78 41.53 0.04
C MET A 397 5.74 40.66 -0.76
N GLU A 398 7.01 40.53 -0.36
CA GLU A 398 7.97 39.61 -0.96
C GLU A 398 7.61 38.15 -0.63
N ILE A 399 7.28 37.86 0.63
CA ILE A 399 6.77 36.54 1.05
C ILE A 399 5.48 36.18 0.30
N TYR A 400 4.55 37.12 0.15
CA TYR A 400 3.31 36.93 -0.61
C TYR A 400 3.58 36.54 -2.07
N LYS A 401 4.48 37.26 -2.75
CA LYS A 401 4.87 36.93 -4.14
C LYS A 401 5.45 35.53 -4.24
N ILE A 402 6.42 35.17 -3.40
CA ILE A 402 7.05 33.85 -3.43
C ILE A 402 6.01 32.75 -3.14
N LYS A 403 5.06 32.98 -2.23
CA LYS A 403 3.93 32.06 -2.01
C LYS A 403 3.01 31.93 -3.23
N THR A 404 2.73 33.00 -3.96
CA THR A 404 1.97 32.91 -5.22
C THR A 404 2.73 32.17 -6.32
N GLU A 405 4.05 32.37 -6.44
CA GLU A 405 4.91 31.63 -7.37
C GLU A 405 4.94 30.13 -7.00
N LEU A 406 5.07 29.81 -5.72
CA LEU A 406 4.97 28.45 -5.19
C LEU A 406 3.62 27.80 -5.55
N LEU A 407 2.49 28.49 -5.31
CA LEU A 407 1.17 27.99 -5.73
C LEU A 407 1.08 27.71 -7.23
N THR A 408 1.68 28.57 -8.07
CA THR A 408 1.72 28.32 -9.52
C THR A 408 2.60 27.13 -9.88
N TYR A 409 3.76 26.98 -9.22
CA TYR A 409 4.65 25.83 -9.41
C TYR A 409 3.96 24.51 -9.06
N PHE A 410 3.27 24.44 -7.91
CA PHE A 410 2.51 23.25 -7.52
C PHE A 410 1.38 22.94 -8.51
N LYS A 411 0.64 23.93 -9.00
CA LYS A 411 -0.42 23.74 -10.02
C LYS A 411 0.10 23.35 -11.41
N THR A 412 1.35 23.67 -11.74
CA THR A 412 1.94 23.39 -13.05
C THR A 412 2.68 22.04 -13.09
N ASN A 413 3.27 21.61 -11.97
CA ASN A 413 4.16 20.45 -11.91
C ASN A 413 3.59 19.25 -11.14
N PHE A 414 2.54 19.44 -10.35
CA PHE A 414 1.90 18.40 -9.53
C PHE A 414 0.38 18.42 -9.71
N ASN A 415 -0.27 17.33 -9.29
CA ASN A 415 -1.73 17.26 -9.15
C ASN A 415 -2.52 17.66 -10.42
N LYS A 416 -2.04 17.19 -11.57
CA LYS A 416 -2.71 17.32 -12.87
C LYS A 416 -2.68 15.98 -13.59
N LEU A 417 -3.80 15.61 -14.19
CA LEU A 417 -3.89 14.41 -15.02
C LEU A 417 -3.72 14.80 -16.48
N SER A 418 -2.77 14.18 -17.19
CA SER A 418 -2.44 14.54 -18.57
C SER A 418 -3.34 13.80 -19.54
N VAL A 419 -4.01 14.53 -20.44
CA VAL A 419 -4.76 13.94 -21.55
C VAL A 419 -3.77 13.58 -22.67
N LEU A 420 -3.71 12.30 -23.03
CA LEU A 420 -2.83 11.78 -24.09
C LEU A 420 -3.47 11.89 -25.47
N ALA A 421 -4.72 11.46 -25.59
CA ALA A 421 -5.51 11.51 -26.82
C ALA A 421 -7.02 11.63 -26.52
N VAL A 422 -7.76 12.19 -27.47
CA VAL A 422 -9.22 12.28 -27.46
C VAL A 422 -9.74 11.82 -28.82
N ASP A 423 -10.36 10.65 -28.86
CA ASP A 423 -10.78 9.98 -30.08
C ASP A 423 -12.32 9.93 -30.16
N GLU A 424 -12.90 10.63 -31.14
CA GLU A 424 -14.33 10.52 -31.46
C GLU A 424 -14.63 9.22 -32.22
N THR A 425 -15.57 8.40 -31.75
CA THR A 425 -16.02 7.22 -32.47
C THR A 425 -17.41 7.41 -33.10
N SER A 426 -17.75 6.55 -34.06
CA SER A 426 -19.07 6.49 -34.70
C SER A 426 -20.14 5.76 -33.88
N MET A 427 -19.82 5.30 -32.66
CA MET A 427 -20.80 4.61 -31.81
C MET A 427 -21.75 5.61 -31.16
N ASN A 428 -23.06 5.32 -31.26
CA ASN A 428 -24.10 6.16 -30.68
C ASN A 428 -24.12 6.01 -29.15
N HIS A 429 -23.85 7.09 -28.43
CA HIS A 429 -23.92 7.14 -26.97
C HIS A 429 -25.15 7.92 -26.51
N ASP A 430 -26.31 7.27 -26.47
CA ASP A 430 -27.51 7.81 -25.83
C ASP A 430 -27.52 7.52 -24.31
N LEU A 431 -27.84 8.54 -23.52
CA LEU A 431 -27.77 8.59 -22.05
C LEU A 431 -28.76 7.63 -21.35
N SER A 432 -29.77 7.14 -22.09
CA SER A 432 -30.85 6.31 -21.55
C SER A 432 -30.45 4.86 -21.21
N ARG A 433 -29.29 4.40 -21.68
CA ARG A 433 -28.75 3.04 -21.43
C ARG A 433 -27.24 3.08 -21.27
N ARG A 434 -26.73 2.39 -20.24
CA ARG A 434 -25.30 2.20 -20.02
C ARG A 434 -24.68 1.49 -21.24
N MET A 435 -23.49 1.95 -21.61
CA MET A 435 -22.64 1.29 -22.59
C MET A 435 -21.86 0.18 -21.87
N TYR A 436 -21.57 -0.94 -22.53
CA TYR A 436 -20.65 -1.91 -21.93
C TYR A 436 -19.23 -1.40 -22.15
N PHE A 437 -18.50 -1.07 -21.08
CA PHE A 437 -17.11 -0.62 -21.13
C PHE A 437 -16.28 -1.36 -20.09
N ARG A 438 -15.31 -2.17 -20.54
CA ARG A 438 -14.44 -2.93 -19.63
C ARG A 438 -13.00 -3.03 -20.12
N ASN A 439 -12.11 -3.08 -19.15
CA ASN A 439 -10.74 -3.53 -19.33
C ASN A 439 -10.74 -5.07 -19.47
N VAL A 440 -9.93 -5.57 -20.39
CA VAL A 440 -9.73 -6.97 -20.74
C VAL A 440 -8.22 -7.26 -20.68
N ASP A 441 -7.85 -8.31 -19.96
CA ASP A 441 -6.46 -8.77 -19.74
C ASP A 441 -5.50 -7.67 -19.21
N GLY A 442 -6.02 -6.57 -18.67
CA GLY A 442 -5.26 -5.38 -18.27
C GLY A 442 -4.99 -4.41 -19.43
N GLU A 443 -4.78 -4.92 -20.63
CA GLU A 443 -4.07 -4.24 -21.72
C GLU A 443 -4.99 -3.74 -22.85
N LYS A 444 -6.23 -4.26 -22.92
CA LYS A 444 -7.21 -3.95 -23.98
C LYS A 444 -8.51 -3.40 -23.41
N LEU A 445 -9.17 -2.51 -24.15
CA LEU A 445 -10.49 -2.01 -23.82
C LEU A 445 -11.53 -2.68 -24.73
N LEU A 446 -12.53 -3.33 -24.14
CA LEU A 446 -13.71 -3.80 -24.85
C LEU A 446 -14.87 -2.86 -24.60
N CYS A 447 -15.41 -2.30 -25.68
CA CYS A 447 -16.59 -1.46 -25.65
C CYS A 447 -17.67 -2.02 -26.58
N GLY A 448 -18.93 -2.10 -26.12
CA GLY A 448 -20.02 -2.69 -26.89
C GLY A 448 -21.38 -2.04 -26.66
N ARG A 449 -22.15 -1.85 -27.74
CA ARG A 449 -23.51 -1.32 -27.71
C ARG A 449 -24.31 -1.59 -28.98
N ASP A 450 -25.58 -2.01 -28.84
CA ASP A 450 -26.55 -2.16 -29.95
C ASP A 450 -26.05 -2.99 -31.14
N GLY A 451 -25.15 -3.96 -30.89
CA GLY A 451 -24.48 -4.77 -31.91
C GLY A 451 -23.24 -4.16 -32.55
N GLN A 452 -22.76 -3.00 -32.10
CA GLN A 452 -21.42 -2.47 -32.42
C GLN A 452 -20.45 -2.90 -31.32
N VAL A 453 -19.27 -3.41 -31.72
CA VAL A 453 -18.20 -3.82 -30.78
C VAL A 453 -16.89 -3.19 -31.22
N LEU A 454 -16.27 -2.46 -30.29
CA LEU A 454 -14.98 -1.80 -30.45
C LEU A 454 -13.99 -2.44 -29.49
N LEU A 455 -12.91 -3.00 -30.04
CA LEU A 455 -11.72 -3.39 -29.28
C LEU A 455 -10.66 -2.33 -29.49
N VAL A 456 -10.09 -1.82 -28.40
CA VAL A 456 -8.96 -0.87 -28.42
C VAL A 456 -7.73 -1.56 -27.84
N ASP A 457 -6.66 -1.65 -28.64
CA ASP A 457 -5.35 -2.07 -28.17
C ASP A 457 -4.50 -0.83 -27.86
N VAL A 458 -4.04 -0.75 -26.62
CA VAL A 458 -3.43 0.45 -26.02
C VAL A 458 -1.95 0.21 -25.67
N LEU A 459 -1.50 -1.05 -25.59
CA LEU A 459 -0.20 -1.41 -25.06
C LEU A 459 0.97 -0.94 -25.93
N ASP A 460 0.84 -1.03 -27.25
CA ASP A 460 1.83 -0.47 -28.19
C ASP A 460 1.90 1.06 -28.08
N ALA A 461 0.75 1.73 -27.89
CA ALA A 461 0.69 3.19 -27.75
C ALA A 461 1.34 3.66 -26.45
N ILE A 462 1.15 2.95 -25.34
CA ILE A 462 1.81 3.24 -24.05
C ILE A 462 3.33 3.12 -24.17
N LYS A 463 3.86 2.08 -24.83
CA LYS A 463 5.30 1.91 -25.03
C LYS A 463 5.93 3.05 -25.85
N LEU A 464 5.17 3.64 -26.78
CA LEU A 464 5.64 4.76 -27.60
C LEU A 464 5.85 6.05 -26.79
N ILE A 465 5.07 6.29 -25.72
CA ILE A 465 5.21 7.46 -24.82
C ILE A 465 6.65 7.60 -24.30
N PHE A 466 7.32 6.48 -24.03
CA PHE A 466 8.64 6.42 -23.39
C PHE A 466 9.81 6.23 -24.36
N THR A 467 9.56 6.02 -25.66
CA THR A 467 10.61 5.56 -26.59
C THR A 467 10.99 6.51 -27.73
N ASP A 468 10.17 7.50 -28.09
CA ASP A 468 10.55 8.72 -28.85
C ASP A 468 9.32 9.61 -29.12
N ASP A 469 9.54 10.79 -29.71
CA ASP A 469 8.64 11.93 -30.08
C ASP A 469 7.35 11.63 -30.90
N ARG A 470 6.81 10.41 -30.86
CA ARG A 470 5.60 9.99 -31.60
C ARG A 470 4.34 10.27 -30.80
N GLN A 471 3.27 10.63 -31.52
CA GLN A 471 1.95 10.82 -30.94
C GLN A 471 1.41 9.48 -30.43
N TYR A 472 0.68 9.54 -29.32
CA TYR A 472 -0.01 8.39 -28.75
C TYR A 472 -1.20 8.02 -29.65
N GLU A 473 -1.05 6.92 -30.39
CA GLU A 473 -2.05 6.44 -31.36
C GLU A 473 -2.58 5.05 -30.93
N PRO A 474 -3.74 4.97 -30.24
CA PRO A 474 -4.37 3.69 -29.89
C PRO A 474 -4.89 2.98 -31.14
N LYS A 475 -4.83 1.64 -31.16
CA LYS A 475 -5.30 0.83 -32.29
C LYS A 475 -6.77 0.43 -32.09
N TYR A 476 -7.66 1.09 -32.83
CA TYR A 476 -9.10 0.82 -32.81
C TYR A 476 -9.50 -0.25 -33.84
N LYS A 477 -10.18 -1.31 -33.39
CA LYS A 477 -10.84 -2.31 -34.24
C LYS A 477 -12.35 -2.31 -33.98
N MET A 478 -13.11 -1.68 -34.88
CA MET A 478 -14.58 -1.69 -34.82
C MET A 478 -15.16 -2.83 -35.67
N THR A 479 -16.15 -3.50 -35.13
CA THR A 479 -16.86 -4.64 -35.73
C THR A 479 -18.35 -4.57 -35.45
N HIS A 480 -19.15 -5.34 -36.20
CA HIS A 480 -20.60 -5.41 -36.04
C HIS A 480 -21.04 -6.86 -35.79
N ALA A 481 -21.77 -7.08 -34.70
CA ALA A 481 -22.52 -8.30 -34.44
C ALA A 481 -23.73 -8.40 -35.39
N SER A 482 -24.25 -9.62 -35.61
CA SER A 482 -25.43 -9.83 -36.45
C SER A 482 -26.73 -9.51 -35.70
N SER A 483 -26.68 -9.58 -34.37
CA SER A 483 -27.76 -9.31 -33.43
C SER A 483 -27.53 -8.00 -32.65
N LYS A 484 -28.63 -7.42 -32.13
CA LYS A 484 -28.54 -6.35 -31.12
C LYS A 484 -28.16 -6.95 -29.77
N ALA A 485 -26.88 -7.28 -29.63
CA ALA A 485 -26.31 -7.75 -28.39
C ALA A 485 -26.26 -6.63 -27.34
N ASN A 486 -26.59 -6.98 -26.10
CA ASN A 486 -26.50 -6.09 -24.94
C ASN A 486 -25.39 -6.52 -23.98
N CYS A 487 -24.91 -7.76 -24.11
CA CYS A 487 -23.90 -8.37 -23.26
C CYS A 487 -22.69 -8.77 -24.11
N PHE A 488 -21.49 -8.47 -23.62
CA PHE A 488 -20.24 -8.75 -24.33
C PHE A 488 -19.22 -9.36 -23.37
N ALA A 489 -18.36 -10.25 -23.85
CA ALA A 489 -17.16 -10.67 -23.14
C ALA A 489 -16.06 -11.01 -24.14
N TYR A 490 -14.80 -10.90 -23.71
CA TYR A 490 -13.65 -11.26 -24.51
C TYR A 490 -13.11 -12.64 -24.11
N PHE A 491 -12.67 -13.41 -25.10
CA PHE A 491 -12.10 -14.74 -24.96
C PHE A 491 -10.88 -14.89 -25.87
N ASN A 492 -9.72 -15.17 -25.28
CA ASN A 492 -8.50 -15.48 -26.01
C ASN A 492 -8.35 -17.01 -26.12
N ASP A 493 -8.44 -17.56 -27.34
CA ASP A 493 -8.34 -19.00 -27.55
C ASP A 493 -6.89 -19.49 -27.52
N THR A 494 -6.43 -19.88 -26.34
CA THR A 494 -5.15 -20.58 -26.15
C THR A 494 -5.24 -22.11 -26.28
N LEU A 495 -6.41 -22.67 -26.62
CA LEU A 495 -6.64 -24.12 -26.65
C LEU A 495 -6.51 -24.71 -28.06
N GLU A 496 -7.29 -24.21 -29.03
CA GLU A 496 -7.08 -24.55 -30.45
C GLU A 496 -6.10 -23.56 -31.11
N GLY A 497 -5.80 -22.43 -30.45
CA GLY A 497 -4.89 -21.42 -30.97
C GLY A 497 -5.46 -20.72 -32.20
N LEU A 498 -6.77 -20.44 -32.21
CA LEU A 498 -7.46 -19.80 -33.33
C LEU A 498 -7.53 -18.27 -33.23
N GLY A 499 -7.19 -17.69 -32.07
CA GLY A 499 -6.97 -16.26 -31.87
C GLY A 499 -7.93 -15.57 -30.90
N GLU A 500 -8.10 -14.27 -31.09
CA GLU A 500 -8.82 -13.39 -30.16
C GLU A 500 -10.29 -13.23 -30.57
N TYR A 501 -11.22 -13.55 -29.67
CA TYR A 501 -12.65 -13.48 -29.91
C TYR A 501 -13.37 -12.56 -28.92
N ALA A 502 -14.42 -11.86 -29.37
CA ALA A 502 -15.47 -11.37 -28.48
C ALA A 502 -16.76 -12.16 -28.69
N ILE A 503 -17.38 -12.55 -27.57
CA ILE A 503 -18.70 -13.16 -27.50
C ILE A 503 -19.70 -12.01 -27.32
N ALA A 504 -20.70 -11.93 -28.20
CA ALA A 504 -21.78 -10.96 -28.15
C ALA A 504 -23.12 -11.71 -27.99
N PHE A 505 -23.92 -11.33 -26.99
CA PHE A 505 -25.13 -12.04 -26.61
C PHE A 505 -26.28 -11.08 -26.23
N SER A 506 -27.51 -11.48 -26.54
CA SER A 506 -28.72 -10.94 -25.89
C SER A 506 -29.78 -12.03 -25.67
N PRO A 507 -30.69 -11.85 -24.69
CA PRO A 507 -31.72 -12.84 -24.39
C PRO A 507 -32.58 -13.15 -25.63
N GLY A 508 -32.62 -14.42 -26.02
CA GLY A 508 -33.40 -14.87 -27.19
C GLY A 508 -32.77 -14.61 -28.57
N SER A 509 -31.56 -14.03 -28.65
CA SER A 509 -30.77 -14.00 -29.89
C SER A 509 -29.86 -15.24 -30.00
N PRO A 510 -29.40 -15.61 -31.21
CA PRO A 510 -28.21 -16.46 -31.32
C PRO A 510 -27.00 -15.74 -30.71
N VAL A 511 -26.04 -16.51 -30.20
CA VAL A 511 -24.74 -16.00 -29.76
C VAL A 511 -23.92 -15.65 -31.00
N ASP A 512 -23.45 -14.40 -31.06
CA ASP A 512 -22.46 -13.99 -32.06
C ASP A 512 -21.05 -14.16 -31.47
N MET A 513 -20.11 -14.64 -32.28
CA MET A 513 -18.69 -14.57 -31.95
C MET A 513 -17.95 -13.84 -33.06
N ILE A 514 -17.12 -12.88 -32.66
CA ILE A 514 -16.41 -11.94 -33.52
C ILE A 514 -14.91 -12.20 -33.34
N LEU A 515 -14.19 -12.53 -34.41
CA LEU A 515 -12.74 -12.73 -34.42
C LEU A 515 -12.02 -11.40 -34.69
N PHE A 516 -11.00 -11.07 -33.90
CA PHE A 516 -10.22 -9.81 -34.00
C PHE A 516 -8.80 -10.01 -34.57
N GLU A 517 -8.18 -11.17 -34.34
CA GLU A 517 -6.91 -11.60 -34.95
C GLU A 517 -6.90 -13.11 -35.14
N ALA A 518 -6.46 -13.57 -36.31
CA ALA A 518 -6.07 -14.96 -36.53
C ALA A 518 -4.54 -15.07 -36.37
N PRO A 519 -4.02 -16.02 -35.59
CA PRO A 519 -2.58 -16.10 -35.33
C PRO A 519 -1.81 -16.56 -36.57
N ALA A 520 -0.65 -15.94 -36.80
CA ALA A 520 0.32 -16.40 -37.78
C ALA A 520 0.98 -17.71 -37.30
N ASP A 521 1.11 -18.68 -38.21
CA ASP A 521 1.58 -20.04 -37.93
C ASP A 521 2.80 -20.13 -36.98
N LYS A 522 2.59 -20.68 -35.78
CA LYS A 522 3.56 -21.54 -35.07
C LYS A 522 2.93 -22.29 -33.89
N VAL A 523 2.74 -23.59 -34.11
CA VAL A 523 2.44 -24.54 -33.04
C VAL A 523 3.70 -24.78 -32.20
N SER A 524 3.61 -24.53 -30.90
CA SER A 524 4.52 -25.12 -29.90
C SER A 524 3.75 -25.43 -28.62
N SER A 525 3.51 -26.73 -28.39
CA SER A 525 2.88 -27.25 -27.17
C SER A 525 3.72 -26.91 -25.94
N VAL A 526 3.14 -26.16 -24.99
CA VAL A 526 3.73 -25.94 -23.68
C VAL A 526 3.26 -27.04 -22.73
N VAL A 527 4.22 -27.74 -22.12
CA VAL A 527 3.97 -28.69 -21.03
C VAL A 527 3.68 -27.89 -19.77
N LEU A 528 2.62 -28.25 -19.05
CA LEU A 528 2.30 -27.69 -17.74
C LEU A 528 3.22 -28.32 -16.68
N ASP A 529 4.21 -27.56 -16.21
CA ASP A 529 4.90 -27.87 -14.96
C ASP A 529 4.07 -27.37 -13.76
N PRO A 530 4.05 -28.09 -12.62
CA PRO A 530 3.25 -27.73 -11.46
C PRO A 530 3.93 -26.72 -10.54
N GLU A 531 3.09 -25.84 -9.96
CA GLU A 531 3.29 -25.11 -8.69
C GLU A 531 4.60 -24.31 -8.52
N LEU A 532 4.51 -23.00 -8.77
CA LEU A 532 5.43 -22.00 -8.22
C LEU A 532 5.21 -21.88 -6.69
N PRO A 533 6.21 -22.15 -5.83
CA PRO A 533 6.09 -21.91 -4.40
C PRO A 533 6.20 -20.40 -4.12
N LEU A 534 5.09 -19.80 -3.65
CA LEU A 534 5.07 -18.43 -3.15
C LEU A 534 5.84 -18.35 -1.83
N LYS A 535 6.94 -17.59 -1.81
CA LYS A 535 7.64 -17.21 -0.57
C LYS A 535 6.88 -16.09 0.13
N PHE A 536 6.74 -16.16 1.45
CA PHE A 536 6.17 -15.10 2.28
C PHE A 536 7.12 -14.75 3.45
N SER A 537 6.78 -13.70 4.19
CA SER A 537 7.63 -13.13 5.24
C SER A 537 6.87 -12.88 6.57
N GLU A 538 7.54 -13.22 7.68
CA GLU A 538 7.28 -12.77 9.06
C GLU A 538 7.52 -11.23 9.21
N GLU A 539 6.99 -10.44 10.14
CA GLU A 539 6.14 -10.60 11.35
C GLU A 539 5.30 -9.29 11.46
N THR A 540 4.28 -9.04 12.29
CA THR A 540 3.71 -9.60 13.54
C THR A 540 2.18 -9.61 13.44
N PHE A 541 1.43 -10.49 14.13
CA PHE A 541 -0.02 -10.31 14.31
C PHE A 541 -0.48 -10.38 15.78
N GLU A 542 -1.05 -9.26 16.26
CA GLU A 542 -2.09 -9.33 17.28
C GLU A 542 -3.26 -10.16 16.76
N SER A 543 -3.94 -10.87 17.65
CA SER A 543 -5.06 -11.75 17.33
C SER A 543 -6.33 -10.98 16.94
N GLY A 544 -6.31 -10.37 15.76
CA GLY A 544 -7.39 -9.55 15.21
C GLY A 544 -8.57 -10.35 14.70
N PHE A 545 -9.36 -10.91 15.62
CA PHE A 545 -10.81 -11.01 15.46
C PHE A 545 -11.41 -10.70 16.81
N LEU A 546 -12.16 -9.61 16.92
CA LEU A 546 -12.93 -9.29 18.12
C LEU A 546 -13.90 -10.46 18.37
N THR A 547 -13.64 -11.19 19.46
CA THR A 547 -14.54 -12.26 19.94
C THR A 547 -15.96 -11.75 20.16
N ALA A 548 -16.13 -10.43 20.31
CA ALA A 548 -17.39 -9.69 20.37
C ALA A 548 -18.33 -9.91 19.17
N GLU A 549 -17.84 -10.07 17.93
CA GLU A 549 -18.72 -10.31 16.77
C GLU A 549 -19.19 -11.77 16.71
N MET A 550 -18.30 -12.73 16.98
CA MET A 550 -18.69 -14.12 17.11
C MET A 550 -19.62 -14.35 18.31
N SER A 551 -19.44 -13.61 19.41
CA SER A 551 -20.37 -13.65 20.54
C SER A 551 -21.69 -12.92 20.23
N SER A 552 -21.70 -11.83 19.45
CA SER A 552 -22.95 -11.15 19.10
C SER A 552 -23.86 -12.02 18.21
N ILE A 553 -23.28 -12.81 17.30
CA ILE A 553 -24.02 -13.82 16.50
C ILE A 553 -24.52 -14.97 17.39
N LEU A 554 -23.76 -15.36 18.43
CA LEU A 554 -24.20 -16.35 19.42
C LEU A 554 -25.30 -15.80 20.36
N GLU A 555 -25.24 -14.51 20.68
CA GLU A 555 -26.23 -13.81 21.51
C GLU A 555 -27.53 -13.57 20.75
N SER A 556 -27.48 -13.21 19.46
CA SER A 556 -28.69 -13.08 18.63
C SER A 556 -29.47 -14.40 18.54
N VAL A 557 -28.77 -15.52 18.36
CA VAL A 557 -29.34 -16.88 18.36
C VAL A 557 -29.95 -17.26 19.73
N SER A 558 -29.47 -16.69 20.84
CA SER A 558 -29.88 -17.05 22.20
C SER A 558 -31.16 -16.35 22.69
N THR A 559 -31.46 -15.14 22.22
CA THR A 559 -32.39 -14.19 22.90
C THR A 559 -33.89 -14.50 22.83
N LYS A 560 -34.36 -15.44 22.00
CA LYS A 560 -35.78 -15.84 21.93
C LYS A 560 -35.98 -17.31 22.36
N PRO A 561 -36.91 -17.64 23.27
CA PRO A 561 -37.27 -19.03 23.55
C PRO A 561 -38.12 -19.59 22.40
N ILE A 562 -37.81 -20.81 21.92
CA ILE A 562 -38.67 -21.51 20.97
C ILE A 562 -39.99 -21.85 21.70
N HIS A 563 -41.11 -21.32 21.22
CA HIS A 563 -42.42 -21.56 21.82
C HIS A 563 -42.79 -23.04 21.73
N LYS A 564 -43.02 -23.69 22.88
CA LYS A 564 -43.56 -25.04 22.92
C LYS A 564 -45.04 -25.02 22.55
N VAL A 565 -45.39 -25.62 21.42
CA VAL A 565 -46.78 -25.92 21.05
C VAL A 565 -47.34 -26.91 22.09
N SER A 566 -48.24 -26.44 22.96
CA SER A 566 -48.71 -27.19 24.14
C SER A 566 -49.89 -28.12 23.88
N SER A 567 -50.53 -28.05 22.70
CA SER A 567 -51.53 -29.02 22.23
C SER A 567 -51.67 -28.95 20.70
N PHE A 568 -51.28 -30.02 20.00
CA PHE A 568 -51.53 -30.14 18.56
C PHE A 568 -52.91 -30.76 18.33
N ASN A 569 -53.76 -30.08 17.56
CA ASN A 569 -55.11 -30.53 17.23
C ASN A 569 -55.26 -30.41 15.70
N PRO A 570 -55.30 -31.53 14.94
CA PRO A 570 -55.09 -31.52 13.49
C PRO A 570 -56.24 -30.90 12.67
N GLU A 571 -57.36 -30.54 13.30
CA GLU A 571 -58.51 -29.90 12.67
C GLU A 571 -58.53 -28.36 12.86
N ASP A 572 -57.69 -27.82 13.75
CA ASP A 572 -57.62 -26.37 14.02
C ASP A 572 -56.56 -25.69 13.13
N THR A 573 -57.02 -24.84 12.20
CA THR A 573 -56.13 -24.04 11.31
C THR A 573 -55.16 -23.13 12.07
N ALA A 574 -55.53 -22.70 13.28
CA ALA A 574 -54.67 -21.90 14.15
C ALA A 574 -53.48 -22.68 14.75
N SER A 575 -53.59 -24.02 14.88
CA SER A 575 -52.46 -24.85 15.31
C SER A 575 -51.45 -25.05 14.16
N MET A 576 -51.95 -25.10 12.92
CA MET A 576 -51.14 -25.19 11.70
C MET A 576 -50.30 -23.92 11.49
N SER A 577 -50.87 -22.73 11.72
CA SER A 577 -50.12 -21.47 11.62
C SER A 577 -49.05 -21.33 12.70
N GLN A 578 -49.31 -21.81 13.92
CA GLN A 578 -48.30 -21.86 14.99
C GLN A 578 -47.15 -22.83 14.66
N ILE A 579 -47.44 -23.94 13.98
CA ILE A 579 -46.39 -24.85 13.49
C ILE A 579 -45.57 -24.23 12.36
N LEU A 580 -46.20 -23.49 11.45
CA LEU A 580 -45.48 -22.74 10.40
C LEU A 580 -44.56 -21.68 11.04
N GLU A 581 -45.06 -20.86 11.96
CA GLU A 581 -44.26 -19.86 12.69
C GLU A 581 -43.10 -20.49 13.49
N VAL A 582 -43.30 -21.65 14.13
CA VAL A 582 -42.23 -22.42 14.78
C VAL A 582 -41.27 -23.03 13.76
N THR A 583 -41.72 -23.42 12.58
CA THR A 583 -40.88 -23.99 11.52
C THR A 583 -40.02 -22.91 10.88
N ASP A 584 -40.59 -21.74 10.59
CA ASP A 584 -39.89 -20.58 10.03
C ASP A 584 -38.84 -20.05 11.01
N THR A 585 -39.19 -19.88 12.29
CA THR A 585 -38.21 -19.46 13.32
C THR A 585 -37.13 -20.52 13.60
N VAL A 586 -37.41 -21.81 13.39
CA VAL A 586 -36.38 -22.86 13.40
C VAL A 586 -35.52 -22.79 12.13
N ALA A 587 -36.10 -22.53 10.95
CA ALA A 587 -35.37 -22.39 9.70
C ALA A 587 -34.41 -21.19 9.73
N GLU A 588 -34.87 -20.02 10.18
CA GLU A 588 -34.05 -18.83 10.44
C GLU A 588 -32.88 -19.15 11.37
N ARG A 589 -33.13 -19.81 12.50
CA ARG A 589 -32.08 -20.24 13.44
C ARG A 589 -31.09 -21.21 12.84
N THR A 590 -31.55 -22.18 12.04
CA THR A 590 -30.63 -23.08 11.34
C THR A 590 -29.79 -22.33 10.30
N SER A 591 -30.33 -21.29 9.65
CA SER A 591 -29.57 -20.43 8.75
C SER A 591 -28.52 -19.61 9.50
N GLU A 592 -28.87 -18.96 10.62
CA GLU A 592 -27.93 -18.19 11.46
C GLU A 592 -26.82 -19.08 12.03
N LEU A 593 -27.17 -20.25 12.55
CA LEU A 593 -26.20 -21.19 13.12
C LEU A 593 -25.31 -21.84 12.05
N LEU A 594 -25.82 -22.04 10.84
CA LEU A 594 -25.05 -22.50 9.68
C LEU A 594 -24.11 -21.41 9.15
N LYS A 595 -24.56 -20.14 9.11
CA LYS A 595 -23.68 -18.97 8.84
C LYS A 595 -22.54 -18.90 9.87
N PHE A 596 -22.84 -19.04 11.16
CA PHE A 596 -21.83 -19.08 12.23
C PHE A 596 -20.85 -20.25 12.06
N MET A 597 -21.35 -21.46 11.82
CA MET A 597 -20.51 -22.65 11.67
C MET A 597 -19.59 -22.55 10.45
N LEU A 598 -20.07 -21.98 9.34
CA LEU A 598 -19.26 -21.73 8.14
C LEU A 598 -18.25 -20.60 8.33
N ALA A 599 -18.60 -19.51 9.02
CA ALA A 599 -17.64 -18.46 9.37
C ALA A 599 -16.52 -18.98 10.28
N LEU A 600 -16.86 -19.86 11.23
CA LEU A 600 -15.88 -20.56 12.06
C LEU A 600 -15.02 -21.55 11.25
N GLN A 601 -15.61 -22.29 10.31
CA GLN A 601 -14.86 -23.16 9.41
C GLN A 601 -13.89 -22.36 8.52
N LEU A 602 -14.35 -21.25 7.93
CA LEU A 602 -13.51 -20.35 7.14
C LEU A 602 -12.33 -19.83 7.97
N LYS A 603 -12.60 -19.39 9.21
CA LYS A 603 -11.56 -18.98 10.18
C LYS A 603 -10.57 -20.10 10.49
N VAL A 604 -11.03 -21.33 10.69
CA VAL A 604 -10.13 -22.48 10.91
C VAL A 604 -9.31 -22.78 9.66
N CYS A 605 -9.90 -22.73 8.46
CA CYS A 605 -9.18 -22.92 7.21
C CYS A 605 -8.14 -21.83 6.94
N THR A 606 -8.46 -20.55 7.17
CA THR A 606 -7.48 -19.45 7.03
C THR A 606 -6.40 -19.51 8.10
N GLN A 607 -6.73 -19.87 9.35
CA GLN A 607 -5.75 -20.10 10.41
C GLN A 607 -4.84 -21.30 10.10
N LEU A 608 -5.37 -22.39 9.54
CA LEU A 608 -4.57 -23.55 9.12
C LEU A 608 -3.64 -23.21 7.96
N GLU A 609 -4.10 -22.42 6.97
CA GLU A 609 -3.25 -21.99 5.87
C GLU A 609 -2.15 -21.03 6.35
N VAL A 610 -2.48 -20.10 7.26
CA VAL A 610 -1.48 -19.25 7.95
C VAL A 610 -0.49 -20.08 8.76
N LEU A 611 -0.94 -21.10 9.51
CA LEU A 611 -0.06 -22.00 10.28
C LEU A 611 0.84 -22.84 9.36
N ARG A 612 0.34 -23.26 8.20
CA ARG A 612 1.12 -24.00 7.21
C ARG A 612 2.23 -23.11 6.64
N ILE A 613 1.88 -21.90 6.22
CA ILE A 613 2.84 -20.89 5.76
C ILE A 613 3.88 -20.59 6.86
N GLN A 614 3.47 -20.43 8.13
CA GLN A 614 4.40 -20.25 9.25
C GLN A 614 5.39 -21.41 9.45
N VAL A 615 4.97 -22.66 9.22
CA VAL A 615 5.87 -23.82 9.29
C VAL A 615 6.91 -23.76 8.16
N ASP A 616 6.48 -23.40 6.95
CA ASP A 616 7.35 -23.28 5.78
C ASP A 616 8.32 -22.08 5.91
N ASP A 617 7.85 -20.94 6.45
CA ASP A 617 8.67 -19.75 6.79
C ASP A 617 9.74 -20.09 7.84
N LEU A 618 9.38 -20.80 8.92
CA LEU A 618 10.33 -21.23 9.96
C LEU A 618 11.39 -22.20 9.43
N ASN A 619 11.03 -23.08 8.49
CA ASN A 619 11.98 -23.98 7.82
C ASN A 619 12.99 -23.17 6.99
N HIS A 620 12.52 -22.19 6.20
CA HIS A 620 13.38 -21.31 5.41
C HIS A 620 14.30 -20.44 6.28
N ILE A 621 13.79 -19.92 7.40
CA ILE A 621 14.61 -19.17 8.36
C ILE A 621 15.68 -20.07 8.96
N ASN A 622 15.37 -21.32 9.32
CA ASN A 622 16.36 -22.26 9.83
C ASN A 622 17.47 -22.51 8.78
N GLU A 623 17.10 -22.79 7.52
CA GLU A 623 18.05 -22.92 6.40
C GLU A 623 18.92 -21.67 6.19
N SER A 624 18.34 -20.47 6.27
CA SER A 624 19.08 -19.22 6.14
C SER A 624 20.02 -18.96 7.33
N SER A 625 19.65 -19.40 8.53
CA SER A 625 20.46 -19.27 9.75
C SER A 625 21.63 -20.25 9.80
N GLU A 626 21.56 -21.36 9.05
CA GLU A 626 22.65 -22.33 8.91
C GLU A 626 23.77 -21.87 7.93
N SER A 627 23.67 -20.67 7.35
CA SER A 627 24.70 -20.08 6.46
C SER A 627 25.98 -19.63 7.21
N SER A 628 26.62 -20.55 7.94
CA SER A 628 27.86 -20.31 8.72
C SER A 628 29.05 -19.82 7.88
N ASP A 629 28.97 -20.00 6.57
CA ASP A 629 29.91 -19.50 5.57
C ASP A 629 30.12 -17.98 5.62
N ASP A 630 29.09 -17.18 5.90
CA ASP A 630 29.23 -15.72 5.89
C ASP A 630 29.77 -15.16 7.22
N PHE A 631 29.51 -15.85 8.34
CA PHE A 631 30.16 -15.54 9.62
C PHE A 631 31.67 -15.87 9.56
N THR A 632 32.04 -17.00 8.94
CA THR A 632 33.44 -17.39 8.78
C THR A 632 34.19 -16.48 7.79
N LYS A 633 33.60 -16.12 6.64
CA LYS A 633 34.15 -15.11 5.71
C LYS A 633 34.34 -13.74 6.36
N ASN A 634 33.41 -13.31 7.22
CA ASN A 634 33.53 -12.01 7.89
C ASN A 634 34.62 -12.01 8.97
N ASN A 635 34.75 -13.09 9.75
CA ASN A 635 35.84 -13.21 10.73
C ASN A 635 37.23 -13.22 10.08
N THR A 636 37.44 -14.00 9.01
CA THR A 636 38.73 -14.01 8.30
C THR A 636 39.08 -12.63 7.73
N LYS A 637 38.09 -11.92 7.18
CA LYS A 637 38.25 -10.54 6.70
C LYS A 637 38.57 -9.54 7.83
N ILE A 638 38.02 -9.73 9.04
CA ILE A 638 38.37 -8.94 10.23
C ILE A 638 39.82 -9.22 10.65
N GLU A 639 40.24 -10.49 10.69
CA GLU A 639 41.62 -10.87 11.00
C GLU A 639 42.62 -10.21 10.02
N GLU A 640 42.38 -10.29 8.71
CA GLU A 640 43.20 -9.61 7.69
C GLU A 640 43.29 -8.09 7.91
N LEU A 641 42.17 -7.44 8.26
CA LEU A 641 42.14 -5.99 8.53
C LEU A 641 42.92 -5.62 9.79
N THR A 642 42.83 -6.42 10.86
CA THR A 642 43.61 -6.18 12.09
C THR A 642 45.12 -6.39 11.86
N GLU A 643 45.51 -7.41 11.08
CA GLU A 643 46.90 -7.64 10.72
C GLU A 643 47.46 -6.50 9.84
N ARG A 644 46.64 -6.00 8.89
CA ARG A 644 46.97 -4.82 8.08
C ARG A 644 47.12 -3.56 8.95
N GLN A 645 46.27 -3.36 9.95
CA GLN A 645 46.36 -2.24 10.88
C GLN A 645 47.63 -2.32 11.74
N ALA A 646 48.01 -3.52 12.21
CA ALA A 646 49.28 -3.74 12.92
C ALA A 646 50.50 -3.40 12.04
N LYS A 647 50.52 -3.85 10.78
CA LYS A 647 51.57 -3.52 9.79
C LYS A 647 51.66 -2.01 9.51
N LEU A 648 50.52 -1.31 9.45
CA LEU A 648 50.48 0.16 9.30
C LEU A 648 51.00 0.88 10.56
N LEU A 649 50.67 0.41 11.75
CA LEU A 649 51.20 0.96 13.02
C LEU A 649 52.72 0.74 13.15
N GLU A 650 53.26 -0.39 12.72
CA GLU A 650 54.72 -0.57 12.61
C GLU A 650 55.35 0.43 11.64
N LYS A 651 54.76 0.60 10.45
CA LYS A 651 55.26 1.55 9.45
C LYS A 651 55.24 2.99 10.00
N ALA A 652 54.17 3.37 10.70
CA ALA A 652 54.07 4.67 11.38
C ALA A 652 55.14 4.83 12.47
N LYS A 653 55.41 3.80 13.29
CA LYS A 653 56.50 3.80 14.27
C LYS A 653 57.88 3.96 13.60
N ARG A 654 58.17 3.26 12.49
CA ARG A 654 59.43 3.41 11.74
C ARG A 654 59.58 4.81 11.15
N ILE A 655 58.52 5.37 10.56
CA ILE A 655 58.53 6.74 10.03
C ILE A 655 58.79 7.73 11.17
N LYS A 656 58.04 7.63 12.29
CA LYS A 656 58.25 8.48 13.48
C LYS A 656 59.69 8.37 13.99
N GLY A 657 60.24 7.16 14.08
CA GLY A 657 61.65 6.93 14.43
C GLY A 657 62.61 7.67 13.49
N SER A 658 62.46 7.49 12.18
CA SER A 658 63.32 8.17 11.18
C SER A 658 63.18 9.71 11.18
N VAL A 659 62.00 10.23 11.53
CA VAL A 659 61.74 11.66 11.67
C VAL A 659 62.42 12.18 12.94
N SER A 660 62.23 11.50 14.08
CA SER A 660 62.93 11.81 15.33
C SER A 660 64.44 11.74 15.17
N GLU A 661 64.98 10.74 14.48
CA GLU A 661 66.43 10.59 14.21
C GLU A 661 66.96 11.72 13.30
N ARG A 662 66.18 12.16 12.30
CA ARG A 662 66.51 13.37 11.52
C ARG A 662 66.48 14.64 12.38
N PHE A 663 65.50 14.78 13.27
CA PHE A 663 65.42 15.90 14.21
C PHE A 663 66.56 15.89 15.23
N GLU A 664 66.95 14.73 15.77
CA GLU A 664 68.10 14.54 16.66
C GLU A 664 69.40 14.93 15.96
N ASN A 665 69.63 14.44 14.73
CA ASN A 665 70.79 14.84 13.92
C ASN A 665 70.81 16.35 13.61
N MET A 666 69.64 16.95 13.35
CA MET A 666 69.52 18.40 13.15
C MET A 666 69.75 19.18 14.46
N LYS A 667 69.34 18.63 15.62
CA LYS A 667 69.56 19.20 16.96
C LYS A 667 71.02 19.11 17.39
N LEU A 668 71.73 18.02 17.05
CA LEU A 668 73.18 17.89 17.23
C LEU A 668 73.98 18.92 16.41
N SER A 669 73.43 19.41 15.30
CA SER A 669 74.04 20.51 14.52
C SER A 669 73.80 21.91 15.11
N LEU A 670 72.92 22.03 16.11
CA LEU A 670 72.48 23.28 16.73
C LEU A 670 72.56 23.19 18.26
N ASN A 671 73.75 23.49 18.80
CA ASN A 671 73.99 23.58 20.24
C ASN A 671 73.18 24.73 20.89
N LEU A 672 71.92 24.46 21.21
CA LEU A 672 71.01 25.32 21.97
C LEU A 672 70.83 24.76 23.40
N PRO A 673 70.77 25.62 24.43
CA PRO A 673 70.58 25.17 25.81
C PRO A 673 69.17 24.63 26.04
N LEU A 674 69.07 23.48 26.73
CA LEU A 674 67.82 22.77 27.04
C LEU A 674 66.80 23.66 27.77
N SER A 675 65.56 23.63 27.29
CA SER A 675 64.42 24.35 27.87
C SER A 675 64.05 23.83 29.27
N ALA A 676 63.37 24.65 30.07
CA ALA A 676 62.87 24.25 31.38
C ALA A 676 61.95 23.02 31.29
N ALA A 677 61.02 23.03 30.33
CA ALA A 677 60.11 21.90 30.08
C ALA A 677 60.84 20.61 29.68
N GLU A 678 61.94 20.69 28.92
CA GLU A 678 62.77 19.52 28.62
C GLU A 678 63.47 19.01 29.89
N LYS A 679 63.94 19.89 30.78
CA LYS A 679 64.56 19.50 32.06
C LYS A 679 63.56 18.90 33.06
N ASP A 680 62.28 19.24 32.98
CA ASP A 680 61.21 18.60 33.74
C ASP A 680 60.87 17.23 33.13
N TRP A 681 60.70 17.15 31.81
CA TRP A 681 60.45 15.89 31.08
C TRP A 681 61.58 14.87 31.24
N PHE A 682 62.85 15.29 31.17
CA PHE A 682 63.98 14.40 31.46
C PHE A 682 64.06 14.00 32.94
N ARG A 683 63.53 14.81 33.88
CA ARG A 683 63.39 14.38 35.28
C ARG A 683 62.30 13.32 35.43
N GLU A 684 61.17 13.49 34.76
CA GLU A 684 60.07 12.52 34.72
C GLU A 684 60.48 11.19 34.07
N ILE A 685 61.17 11.23 32.92
CA ILE A 685 61.73 10.03 32.27
C ILE A 685 62.74 9.34 33.19
N ASN A 686 63.64 10.07 33.85
CA ASN A 686 64.60 9.45 34.76
C ASN A 686 63.93 8.90 36.04
N HIS A 687 62.81 9.49 36.47
CA HIS A 687 61.98 8.95 37.56
C HIS A 687 61.30 7.64 37.13
N LEU A 688 60.61 7.63 35.98
CA LEU A 688 59.98 6.43 35.41
C LEU A 688 61.00 5.32 35.15
N ASN A 689 62.19 5.65 34.63
CA ASN A 689 63.26 4.69 34.38
C ASN A 689 63.80 4.08 35.69
N LYS A 690 63.90 4.86 36.78
CA LYS A 690 64.20 4.32 38.12
C LYS A 690 63.13 3.34 38.60
N VAL A 691 61.85 3.74 38.56
CA VAL A 691 60.72 2.89 38.99
C VAL A 691 60.64 1.58 38.20
N VAL A 692 60.90 1.62 36.89
CA VAL A 692 60.81 0.43 36.02
C VAL A 692 62.04 -0.48 36.13
N ASN A 693 63.26 0.06 36.14
CA ASN A 693 64.49 -0.73 35.96
C ASN A 693 65.39 -0.84 37.20
N ILE A 694 65.32 0.08 38.17
CA ILE A 694 66.27 0.14 39.30
C ILE A 694 65.58 -0.17 40.64
N GLY A 695 64.29 0.18 40.77
CA GLY A 695 63.60 0.23 42.06
C GLY A 695 64.04 1.45 42.89
N ASP A 696 63.25 1.79 43.90
CA ASP A 696 63.75 2.56 45.04
C ASP A 696 64.08 1.58 46.18
N LYS A 697 64.89 1.99 47.16
CA LYS A 697 65.60 1.03 48.04
C LYS A 697 64.73 0.05 48.84
N ASP A 698 63.45 0.32 49.01
CA ASP A 698 62.50 -0.54 49.72
C ASP A 698 61.47 -1.24 48.80
N ASP A 699 61.37 -0.85 47.51
CA ASP A 699 60.38 -1.37 46.55
C ASP A 699 61.03 -2.17 45.41
N LYS A 700 60.54 -3.40 45.21
CA LYS A 700 61.00 -4.28 44.11
C LYS A 700 60.69 -3.66 42.75
N CYS A 701 61.63 -3.78 41.80
CA CYS A 701 61.40 -3.26 40.45
C CYS A 701 60.22 -3.97 39.77
N LEU A 702 59.49 -3.23 38.94
CA LEU A 702 58.24 -3.69 38.33
C LEU A 702 58.43 -4.94 37.45
N ILE A 703 59.63 -5.10 36.89
CA ILE A 703 60.06 -6.28 36.10
C ILE A 703 60.19 -7.54 36.97
N GLU A 704 60.64 -7.42 38.22
CA GLU A 704 60.74 -8.55 39.15
C GLU A 704 59.36 -8.98 39.67
N LEU A 705 58.47 -8.02 39.94
CA LEU A 705 57.08 -8.31 40.31
C LEU A 705 56.32 -9.07 39.22
N ILE A 706 56.51 -8.68 37.95
CA ILE A 706 55.93 -9.41 36.81
C ILE A 706 56.52 -10.84 36.70
N LYS A 707 57.81 -11.03 36.99
CA LYS A 707 58.43 -12.36 37.00
C LYS A 707 57.93 -13.24 38.14
N SER A 708 57.72 -12.71 39.35
CA SER A 708 57.16 -13.48 40.45
C SER A 708 55.71 -13.89 40.19
N LEU A 709 54.87 -12.95 39.71
CA LEU A 709 53.48 -13.24 39.33
C LEU A 709 53.40 -14.33 38.25
N LYS A 710 54.33 -14.32 37.27
CA LYS A 710 54.37 -15.36 36.24
C LYS A 710 54.72 -16.75 36.79
N LEU A 711 55.55 -16.85 37.83
CA LEU A 711 55.85 -18.12 38.49
C LEU A 711 54.66 -18.62 39.32
N GLU A 712 54.01 -17.72 40.06
CA GLU A 712 52.85 -18.02 40.91
C GLU A 712 51.65 -18.52 40.07
N VAL A 713 51.38 -17.90 38.92
CA VAL A 713 50.36 -18.37 37.94
C VAL A 713 50.72 -19.74 37.36
N LEU A 714 51.99 -20.03 37.13
CA LEU A 714 52.43 -21.35 36.63
C LEU A 714 52.21 -22.45 37.66
N GLU A 715 52.53 -22.21 38.95
CA GLU A 715 52.25 -23.16 40.03
C GLU A 715 50.74 -23.42 40.18
N PHE A 716 49.92 -22.35 40.16
CA PHE A 716 48.46 -22.49 40.25
C PHE A 716 47.88 -23.33 39.10
N SER A 717 48.36 -23.12 37.87
CA SER A 717 47.92 -23.89 36.69
C SER A 717 48.26 -25.39 36.77
N ASN A 718 49.35 -25.74 37.47
CA ASN A 718 49.81 -27.12 37.62
C ASN A 718 49.07 -27.86 38.74
N ASN A 719 48.55 -27.15 39.74
CA ASN A 719 47.72 -27.74 40.79
C ASN A 719 46.31 -28.07 40.27
N MET A 720 45.66 -27.16 39.53
CA MET A 720 44.36 -27.39 38.90
C MET A 720 44.32 -28.66 38.02
N LYS A 721 45.40 -28.96 37.28
CA LYS A 721 45.51 -30.17 36.45
C LYS A 721 45.59 -31.48 37.23
N LYS A 722 45.90 -31.44 38.53
CA LYS A 722 45.97 -32.63 39.39
C LYS A 722 44.63 -32.96 40.05
N GLU A 723 43.77 -31.97 40.27
CA GLU A 723 42.44 -32.17 40.88
C GLU A 723 41.40 -32.66 39.86
N THR A 724 41.56 -32.33 38.57
CA THR A 724 40.61 -32.72 37.51
C THR A 724 40.57 -34.21 37.16
N THR A 725 41.52 -35.04 37.60
CA THR A 725 41.60 -36.47 37.23
C THR A 725 40.88 -37.42 38.18
N THR A 726 40.45 -36.98 39.37
CA THR A 726 39.88 -37.85 40.41
C THR A 726 38.35 -37.83 40.52
N SER A 727 37.66 -36.84 39.94
CA SER A 727 36.22 -36.61 40.18
C SER A 727 35.24 -37.29 39.19
N ASN A 728 35.71 -37.82 38.05
CA ASN A 728 34.84 -38.19 36.93
C ASN A 728 34.67 -39.71 36.76
N LYS A 729 33.60 -40.30 37.35
CA LYS A 729 33.05 -41.58 36.84
C LYS A 729 31.65 -42.07 37.28
N LEU A 730 30.85 -41.36 38.09
CA LEU A 730 29.62 -41.98 38.63
C LEU A 730 28.35 -41.12 38.79
N THR A 731 28.28 -39.89 38.27
CA THR A 731 27.06 -39.04 38.36
C THR A 731 26.52 -38.50 37.01
N ASN A 732 27.19 -38.83 35.90
CA ASN A 732 27.08 -38.14 34.60
C ASN A 732 25.77 -38.25 33.78
N THR A 733 24.67 -38.82 34.29
CA THR A 733 23.43 -38.96 33.50
C THR A 733 22.22 -38.25 34.09
N ILE A 734 21.96 -38.40 35.40
CA ILE A 734 20.85 -37.71 36.06
C ILE A 734 21.21 -36.24 36.31
N GLU A 735 22.44 -35.97 36.77
CA GLU A 735 22.95 -34.59 36.87
C GLU A 735 22.99 -33.89 35.51
N HIS A 736 23.17 -34.63 34.41
CA HIS A 736 23.26 -34.03 33.07
C HIS A 736 21.91 -33.52 32.53
N PHE A 737 20.78 -34.08 33.00
CA PHE A 737 19.43 -33.59 32.68
C PHE A 737 18.96 -32.50 33.66
N SER A 738 19.39 -32.49 34.92
CA SER A 738 19.18 -31.33 35.78
C SER A 738 20.05 -30.15 35.34
N LEU A 739 21.33 -30.39 35.05
CA LEU A 739 22.21 -29.39 34.44
C LEU A 739 21.67 -28.92 33.09
N SER A 740 21.09 -29.75 32.22
CA SER A 740 20.60 -29.22 30.94
C SER A 740 19.48 -28.19 31.14
N ASN A 741 18.54 -28.43 32.06
CA ASN A 741 17.50 -27.46 32.39
C ASN A 741 18.05 -26.23 33.14
N GLU A 742 18.99 -26.42 34.06
CA GLU A 742 19.65 -25.31 34.76
C GLU A 742 20.53 -24.47 33.82
N LEU A 743 21.21 -25.09 32.85
CA LEU A 743 21.98 -24.44 31.80
C LEU A 743 21.09 -23.73 30.78
N VAL A 744 19.90 -24.24 30.46
CA VAL A 744 18.93 -23.51 29.63
C VAL A 744 18.43 -22.26 30.38
N ARG A 745 18.10 -22.38 31.67
CA ARG A 745 17.74 -21.24 32.52
C ARG A 745 18.89 -20.25 32.67
N LEU A 746 20.11 -20.73 32.88
CA LEU A 746 21.32 -19.91 33.03
C LEU A 746 21.70 -19.25 31.70
N ARG A 747 21.49 -19.91 30.56
CA ARG A 747 21.60 -19.31 29.21
C ARG A 747 20.56 -18.20 29.00
N GLN A 748 19.30 -18.44 29.37
CA GLN A 748 18.25 -17.40 29.32
C GLN A 748 18.59 -16.22 30.24
N PHE A 749 19.08 -16.49 31.45
CA PHE A 749 19.54 -15.48 32.39
C PHE A 749 20.70 -14.65 31.82
N LEU A 750 21.77 -15.29 31.34
CA LEU A 750 22.92 -14.62 30.71
C LEU A 750 22.52 -13.81 29.47
N ILE A 751 21.56 -14.29 28.66
CA ILE A 751 21.03 -13.51 27.53
C ILE A 751 20.28 -12.27 28.03
N SER A 752 19.48 -12.38 29.10
CA SER A 752 18.77 -11.25 29.70
C SER A 752 19.72 -10.24 30.35
N GLU A 753 20.76 -10.71 31.04
CA GLU A 753 21.81 -9.90 31.67
C GLU A 753 22.67 -9.20 30.62
N SER A 754 23.05 -9.90 29.54
CA SER A 754 23.76 -9.31 28.40
C SER A 754 22.98 -8.14 27.78
N LYS A 755 21.66 -8.30 27.57
CA LYS A 755 20.78 -7.22 27.09
C LYS A 755 20.70 -6.04 28.07
N GLN A 756 20.73 -6.28 29.38
CA GLN A 756 20.78 -5.23 30.40
C GLN A 756 22.14 -4.52 30.43
N ILE A 757 23.25 -5.25 30.33
CA ILE A 757 24.60 -4.67 30.24
C ILE A 757 24.72 -3.82 28.98
N GLU A 758 24.18 -4.26 27.85
CA GLU A 758 24.23 -3.51 26.60
C GLU A 758 23.38 -2.23 26.65
N SER A 759 22.20 -2.25 27.30
CA SER A 759 21.38 -1.04 27.48
C SER A 759 22.02 -0.06 28.46
N ILE A 760 22.59 -0.54 29.57
CA ILE A 760 23.37 0.28 30.52
C ILE A 760 24.60 0.88 29.84
N LYS A 761 25.31 0.11 29.00
CA LYS A 761 26.45 0.59 28.22
C LYS A 761 26.04 1.72 27.25
N LYS A 762 24.95 1.53 26.49
CA LYS A 762 24.39 2.56 25.61
C LYS A 762 23.97 3.82 26.38
N GLN A 763 23.40 3.68 27.57
CA GLN A 763 23.09 4.82 28.45
C GLN A 763 24.36 5.53 28.97
N ALA A 764 25.38 4.79 29.38
CA ALA A 764 26.66 5.37 29.83
C ALA A 764 27.40 6.09 28.69
N GLU A 765 27.36 5.55 27.47
CA GLU A 765 27.90 6.19 26.26
C GLU A 765 27.15 7.49 25.92
N MET A 766 25.80 7.53 26.05
CA MET A 766 25.04 8.77 25.92
C MET A 766 25.32 9.79 27.04
N CYS A 767 25.57 9.35 28.27
CA CYS A 767 25.90 10.24 29.38
C CYS A 767 27.31 10.85 29.26
N ASN A 768 28.28 10.15 28.65
CA ASN A 768 29.63 10.68 28.38
C ASN A 768 29.69 11.64 27.16
N LEU A 769 28.56 11.86 26.47
CA LEU A 769 28.42 12.81 25.37
C LEU A 769 27.73 14.14 25.80
N LYS A 770 27.56 14.33 27.12
CA LYS A 770 27.14 15.60 27.75
C LYS A 770 28.26 16.15 28.64
#